data_AF-A0A0C3EHL0-F1
#
_entry.id   AF-A0A0C3EHL0-F1
#
_cell.length_a   1.000
_cell.length_b   1.000
_cell.length_c   1.000
_cell.angle_alpha   90.00
_cell.angle_beta   90.00
_cell.angle_gamma   90.00
#
_symmetry.space_group_name_H-M   'P 1'
#
loop_
_entity.id
_entity.type
_entity.pdbx_description
1 polymer ?
#
loop_
_entity_poly.entity_id
_entity_poly.type
_entity_poly.pdbx_seq_one_letter_code
_entity_poly.pdbx_strand_id
1 'polypeptide(L)'
;MLRKIFKKNTSPAVADASSSTQTTPKDLFRSRGDDRVQNSDYNGAVMMYDEALRCAPADTTLLLSRSFAQMMSTPPRLDLALQDADAAIQHSPTSWQGWSQKGETHRRMGDIKKAEEALVNAVGCAQGIDKLTARRSLADIQSQRGRASPTASPSSTSVQYTPPTPFSEHSLHTAPPSTPATALSHTPPVTQKPPTINPTNIILGPTETVPLNSQPLVPTTPLSHSPPITTSSTTRTTRTTSGSVPGASNTQTSGGTSRNTANQPVPVLRTNDDSSVSHAPVPSLPLVPEDLPPSYTPDLTNPNPTVRLLSQQALETQLIQLQTTLAVKNKGSISIRPYTAARSTDAVQTVYIGMTQLELTDRELGTPTYLHPSFRTMGVVALNFPGNTFLDMDCESSGYYEGKLPGTVSISGYSGEYRAQQLSATPLLNLILEGTNTLPTMALDKIVDRIQLLRRQPTLESNEGLREILGLSQLTTLQSGFLSGIGSRQRQIEAICMALNRSLYDAPSRFIDFSIARNISNNTFGSSIGDGIGLKNFLFQILLGAELLIRLRKEPVTTSYVGLVTDAISALLVLSDLWMQNVTIQCPRAPATTTSLTSSTLTANLPIPKYTLIAMQHQLQAEGLIRFGEMISWPYMDEARNYIENAYQNLIANTQTVDLDTCDWLYGLTLPGKIFRHRIMCCLVYASPSVRSLNPAPFWDNGLVVKNKSYWPKRSVLGRVLGGLKNPRSVCGWIGPVPAPEEGVSGWIRLNARRVDIPVPVSTTQTSLQHLGFGPLDGTESPEAIVQSITDPNEWIQACPPSRPTNDSSRSVFKTIHLTEIASATATTAGANTTTSTSKEYRASLNFEVNGSLTCYTLYSNPIFIYAPPCVGTHTMHRRQAQNYLSNVVRVSDLKEAYAPSDALVIIDALGQGEEVVARAWCAERARHAVIRRDGECCFTCATGVAAGYTGLGVNVLIWSR
;
A
#
# COMPACT_ATOMS: atom_id res chain seq x y z
N MET A 1 -12.34 -26.37 -26.14
CA MET A 1 -11.66 -27.26 -27.12
C MET A 1 -10.32 -26.68 -27.59
N LEU A 2 -10.32 -25.48 -28.20
CA LEU A 2 -9.16 -24.81 -28.81
C LEU A 2 -7.88 -24.76 -27.96
N ARG A 3 -7.99 -24.63 -26.63
CA ARG A 3 -6.86 -24.72 -25.67
C ARG A 3 -6.06 -26.04 -25.72
N LYS A 4 -6.61 -27.14 -26.29
CA LYS A 4 -5.89 -28.39 -26.60
C LYS A 4 -5.34 -28.46 -28.04
N ILE A 5 -5.85 -27.63 -28.95
CA ILE A 5 -5.40 -27.56 -30.35
C ILE A 5 -4.15 -26.68 -30.44
N PHE A 6 -4.14 -25.51 -29.80
CA PHE A 6 -2.94 -24.68 -29.62
C PHE A 6 -1.79 -25.49 -29.00
N LYS A 7 -2.08 -26.25 -27.92
CA LYS A 7 -1.12 -27.16 -27.28
C LYS A 7 -0.57 -28.30 -28.16
N LYS A 8 -1.10 -28.50 -29.37
CA LYS A 8 -0.60 -29.51 -30.32
C LYS A 8 0.36 -28.93 -31.36
N ASN A 9 0.38 -27.61 -31.55
CA ASN A 9 1.37 -26.92 -32.38
C ASN A 9 2.61 -26.49 -31.57
N THR A 10 2.52 -26.47 -30.23
CA THR A 10 3.65 -26.25 -29.32
C THR A 10 4.31 -27.58 -28.96
N SER A 11 5.24 -28.07 -29.79
CA SER A 11 6.25 -29.02 -29.30
C SER A 11 7.12 -28.32 -28.24
N PRO A 12 7.55 -29.02 -27.17
CA PRO A 12 8.50 -28.43 -26.23
C PRO A 12 9.84 -28.23 -26.96
N ALA A 13 10.33 -27.00 -27.02
CA ALA A 13 11.68 -26.72 -27.46
C ALA A 13 12.66 -27.29 -26.41
N VAL A 14 13.22 -28.46 -26.72
CA VAL A 14 14.39 -28.97 -25.99
C VAL A 14 15.54 -28.00 -26.22
N ALA A 15 16.26 -27.65 -25.16
CA ALA A 15 17.32 -26.66 -25.22
C ALA A 15 18.57 -27.21 -25.89
N ASP A 16 18.74 -26.94 -27.18
CA ASP A 16 20.02 -27.07 -27.91
C ASP A 16 20.60 -25.68 -28.19
N ALA A 17 21.82 -25.44 -27.72
CA ALA A 17 22.42 -24.11 -27.63
C ALA A 17 23.44 -23.83 -28.74
N SER A 18 23.01 -23.73 -30.01
CA SER A 18 23.87 -23.25 -31.11
C SER A 18 23.13 -22.79 -32.37
N SER A 19 22.63 -21.54 -32.39
CA SER A 19 22.66 -20.62 -33.55
C SER A 19 21.85 -19.34 -33.29
N SER A 20 22.41 -18.18 -33.66
CA SER A 20 21.73 -16.88 -33.56
C SER A 20 20.85 -16.62 -34.78
N THR A 21 19.68 -17.24 -34.82
CA THR A 21 18.65 -16.91 -35.83
C THR A 21 17.93 -15.61 -35.45
N GLN A 22 17.86 -14.65 -36.37
CA GLN A 22 17.14 -13.40 -36.16
C GLN A 22 15.63 -13.69 -36.08
N THR A 23 15.06 -13.64 -34.88
CA THR A 23 13.62 -13.80 -34.67
C THR A 23 12.90 -12.59 -35.28
N THR A 24 12.00 -12.82 -36.24
CA THR A 24 11.31 -11.69 -36.88
C THR A 24 10.39 -10.98 -35.88
N PRO A 25 10.12 -9.67 -36.04
CA PRO A 25 9.20 -8.95 -35.15
C PRO A 25 7.83 -9.62 -35.05
N LYS A 26 7.31 -10.14 -36.17
CA LYS A 26 6.08 -10.94 -36.26
C LYS A 26 6.12 -12.13 -35.30
N ASP A 27 7.18 -12.93 -35.34
CA ASP A 27 7.28 -14.16 -34.56
C ASP A 27 7.51 -13.88 -33.07
N LEU A 28 8.25 -12.81 -32.75
CA LEU A 28 8.41 -12.30 -31.38
C LEU A 28 7.05 -11.88 -30.76
N PHE A 29 6.25 -11.10 -31.49
CA PHE A 29 4.92 -10.69 -31.03
C PHE A 29 3.95 -11.87 -30.97
N ARG A 30 4.02 -12.81 -31.93
CA ARG A 30 3.25 -14.06 -31.90
C ARG A 30 3.52 -14.88 -30.64
N SER A 31 4.79 -15.15 -30.32
CA SER A 31 5.16 -15.91 -29.12
C SER A 31 4.62 -15.25 -27.86
N ARG A 32 4.77 -13.92 -27.74
CA ARG A 32 4.22 -13.15 -26.61
C ARG A 32 2.70 -13.22 -26.52
N GLY A 33 1.98 -13.29 -27.65
CA GLY A 33 0.54 -13.52 -27.68
C GLY A 33 0.17 -14.91 -27.15
N ASP A 34 0.86 -15.94 -27.64
CA ASP A 34 0.65 -17.34 -27.23
C ASP A 34 0.94 -17.55 -25.73
N ASP A 35 1.99 -16.91 -25.19
CA ASP A 35 2.30 -16.87 -23.75
C ASP A 35 1.17 -16.25 -22.90
N ARG A 36 0.58 -15.14 -23.38
CA ARG A 36 -0.54 -14.48 -22.69
C ARG A 36 -1.81 -15.34 -22.73
N VAL A 37 -2.09 -16.04 -23.84
CA VAL A 37 -3.18 -17.03 -23.94
C VAL A 37 -2.99 -18.21 -22.97
N GLN A 38 -1.74 -18.67 -22.79
CA GLN A 38 -1.43 -19.69 -21.78
C GLN A 38 -1.74 -19.18 -20.36
N ASN A 39 -1.33 -17.95 -20.04
CA ASN A 39 -1.57 -17.29 -18.75
C ASN A 39 -3.01 -16.78 -18.54
N SER A 40 -3.91 -16.99 -19.51
CA SER A 40 -5.32 -16.52 -19.51
C SER A 40 -5.50 -14.99 -19.64
N ASP A 41 -4.44 -14.23 -19.96
CA ASP A 41 -4.54 -12.82 -20.29
C ASP A 41 -4.97 -12.65 -21.76
N TYR A 42 -6.25 -12.89 -22.02
CA TYR A 42 -6.83 -12.79 -23.35
C TYR A 42 -6.84 -11.35 -23.88
N ASN A 43 -6.94 -10.33 -23.03
CA ASN A 43 -6.90 -8.93 -23.46
C ASN A 43 -5.48 -8.52 -23.91
N GLY A 44 -4.44 -8.89 -23.16
CA GLY A 44 -3.05 -8.65 -23.56
C GLY A 44 -2.61 -9.52 -24.74
N ALA A 45 -3.14 -10.73 -24.88
CA ALA A 45 -2.90 -11.57 -26.06
C ALA A 45 -3.39 -10.90 -27.36
N VAL A 46 -4.59 -10.30 -27.36
CA VAL A 46 -5.11 -9.55 -28.52
C VAL A 46 -4.14 -8.46 -28.94
N MET A 47 -3.62 -7.66 -28.01
CA MET A 47 -2.65 -6.59 -28.31
C MET A 47 -1.36 -7.13 -28.94
N MET A 48 -0.87 -8.29 -28.52
CA MET A 48 0.34 -8.89 -29.11
C MET A 48 0.05 -9.47 -30.51
N TYR A 49 -1.12 -10.07 -30.73
CA TYR A 49 -1.51 -10.50 -32.07
C TYR A 49 -1.83 -9.32 -33.01
N ASP A 50 -2.30 -8.17 -32.50
CA ASP A 50 -2.46 -6.93 -33.27
C ASP A 50 -1.12 -6.45 -33.85
N GLU A 51 -0.07 -6.39 -33.02
CA GLU A 51 1.28 -6.03 -33.50
C GLU A 51 1.85 -7.07 -34.48
N ALA A 52 1.64 -8.37 -34.21
CA ALA A 52 2.05 -9.43 -35.15
C ALA A 52 1.33 -9.34 -36.51
N LEU A 53 0.05 -8.96 -36.52
CA LEU A 53 -0.74 -8.74 -37.73
C LEU A 53 -0.39 -7.45 -38.46
N ARG A 54 0.12 -6.40 -37.80
CA ARG A 54 0.72 -5.25 -38.51
C ARG A 54 1.92 -5.67 -39.36
N CYS A 55 2.71 -6.65 -38.91
CA CYS A 55 3.81 -7.22 -39.69
C CYS A 55 3.36 -8.22 -40.76
N ALA A 56 2.19 -8.86 -40.62
CA ALA A 56 1.71 -9.91 -41.53
C ALA A 56 0.17 -9.97 -41.58
N PRO A 57 -0.51 -8.99 -42.21
CA PRO A 57 -1.96 -8.79 -42.06
C PRO A 57 -2.84 -9.90 -42.63
N ALA A 58 -2.32 -10.70 -43.57
CA ALA A 58 -3.03 -11.83 -44.18
C ALA A 58 -2.67 -13.20 -43.56
N ASP A 59 -1.95 -13.25 -42.43
CA ASP A 59 -1.63 -14.51 -41.76
C ASP A 59 -2.87 -15.12 -41.09
N THR A 60 -3.45 -16.14 -41.74
CA THR A 60 -4.63 -16.86 -41.26
C THR A 60 -4.44 -17.50 -39.88
N THR A 61 -3.22 -17.84 -39.49
CA THR A 61 -2.97 -18.40 -38.15
C THR A 61 -3.06 -17.31 -37.09
N LEU A 62 -2.48 -16.13 -37.35
CA LEU A 62 -2.57 -14.98 -36.44
C LEU A 62 -4.00 -14.44 -36.33
N LEU A 63 -4.76 -14.39 -37.44
CA LEU A 63 -6.18 -14.01 -37.43
C LEU A 63 -7.01 -14.97 -36.56
N LEU A 64 -6.79 -16.28 -36.66
CA LEU A 64 -7.48 -17.27 -35.81
C LEU A 64 -7.04 -17.21 -34.34
N SER A 65 -5.76 -16.94 -34.06
CA SER A 65 -5.28 -16.67 -32.70
C SER A 65 -5.93 -15.43 -32.09
N ARG A 66 -6.03 -14.33 -32.85
CA ARG A 66 -6.67 -13.09 -32.40
C ARG A 66 -8.18 -13.28 -32.21
N SER A 67 -8.87 -13.94 -33.15
CA SER A 67 -10.28 -14.33 -33.01
C SER A 67 -10.53 -15.11 -31.72
N PHE A 68 -9.72 -16.15 -31.44
CA PHE A 68 -9.84 -16.93 -30.21
C PHE A 68 -9.62 -16.08 -28.95
N ALA A 69 -8.63 -15.18 -28.95
CA ALA A 69 -8.35 -14.30 -27.83
C ALA A 69 -9.46 -13.26 -27.61
N GLN A 70 -9.99 -12.63 -28.67
CA GLN A 70 -11.12 -11.70 -28.60
C GLN A 70 -12.40 -12.39 -28.10
N MET A 71 -12.67 -13.62 -28.54
CA MET A 71 -13.80 -14.46 -28.12
C MET A 71 -13.71 -14.91 -26.64
N MET A 72 -12.49 -14.92 -26.08
CA MET A 72 -12.19 -15.27 -24.69
C MET A 72 -11.85 -14.05 -23.80
N SER A 73 -11.84 -12.83 -24.37
CA SER A 73 -11.53 -11.60 -23.63
C SER A 73 -12.65 -11.21 -22.66
N THR A 74 -12.34 -10.31 -21.74
CA THR A 74 -13.31 -9.77 -20.76
C THR A 74 -13.38 -8.25 -20.93
N PRO A 75 -14.52 -7.66 -21.36
CA PRO A 75 -15.69 -8.35 -21.93
C PRO A 75 -15.38 -9.04 -23.28
N PRO A 76 -16.11 -10.08 -23.68
CA PRO A 76 -15.90 -10.77 -24.96
C PRO A 76 -16.22 -9.87 -26.15
N ARG A 77 -15.36 -9.87 -27.18
CA ARG A 77 -15.53 -9.05 -28.39
C ARG A 77 -15.95 -9.92 -29.57
N LEU A 78 -17.17 -10.47 -29.49
CA LEU A 78 -17.64 -11.51 -30.42
C LEU A 78 -17.75 -11.03 -31.87
N ASP A 79 -18.11 -9.77 -32.10
CA ASP A 79 -18.24 -9.20 -33.45
C ASP A 79 -16.89 -9.09 -34.17
N LEU A 80 -15.86 -8.65 -33.44
CA LEU A 80 -14.48 -8.62 -33.94
C LEU A 80 -13.94 -10.05 -34.14
N ALA A 81 -14.25 -10.97 -33.21
CA ALA A 81 -13.82 -12.36 -33.32
C ALA A 81 -14.42 -13.06 -34.54
N LEU A 82 -15.67 -12.69 -34.91
CA LEU A 82 -16.33 -13.13 -36.13
C LEU A 82 -15.68 -12.51 -37.37
N GLN A 83 -15.37 -11.21 -37.34
CA GLN A 83 -14.67 -10.51 -38.43
C GLN A 83 -13.29 -11.14 -38.72
N ASP A 84 -12.51 -11.47 -37.68
CA ASP A 84 -11.22 -12.16 -37.82
C ASP A 84 -11.37 -13.60 -38.36
N ALA A 85 -12.42 -14.31 -37.95
CA ALA A 85 -12.70 -15.65 -38.47
C ALA A 85 -13.12 -15.60 -39.96
N ASP A 86 -13.92 -14.60 -40.36
CA ASP A 86 -14.29 -14.40 -41.76
C ASP A 86 -13.11 -13.94 -42.62
N ALA A 87 -12.23 -13.08 -42.12
CA ALA A 87 -10.98 -12.73 -42.81
C ALA A 87 -10.09 -13.97 -43.01
N ALA A 88 -9.96 -14.83 -42.00
CA ALA A 88 -9.21 -16.08 -42.11
C ALA A 88 -9.83 -17.05 -43.15
N ILE A 89 -11.17 -17.11 -43.24
CA ILE A 89 -11.89 -17.89 -44.28
C ILE A 89 -11.71 -17.26 -45.67
N GLN A 90 -11.72 -15.94 -45.81
CA GLN A 90 -11.48 -15.28 -47.10
C GLN A 90 -10.06 -15.56 -47.64
N HIS A 91 -9.05 -15.53 -46.77
CA HIS A 91 -7.68 -15.88 -47.14
C HIS A 91 -7.44 -17.40 -47.29
N SER A 92 -8.24 -18.25 -46.65
CA SER A 92 -8.17 -19.72 -46.81
C SER A 92 -9.56 -20.36 -46.74
N PRO A 93 -10.31 -20.40 -47.87
CA PRO A 93 -11.69 -20.91 -47.89
C PRO A 93 -11.84 -22.39 -47.47
N THR A 94 -10.74 -23.15 -47.57
CA THR A 94 -10.63 -24.56 -47.16
C THR A 94 -10.15 -24.75 -45.71
N SER A 95 -9.91 -23.68 -44.95
CA SER A 95 -9.52 -23.79 -43.53
C SER A 95 -10.70 -24.26 -42.67
N TRP A 96 -10.67 -25.54 -42.29
CA TRP A 96 -11.66 -26.09 -41.36
C TRP A 96 -11.59 -25.39 -39.99
N GLN A 97 -10.41 -24.89 -39.60
CA GLN A 97 -10.22 -24.13 -38.36
C GLN A 97 -10.97 -22.80 -38.39
N GLY A 98 -10.96 -22.08 -39.52
CA GLY A 98 -11.73 -20.84 -39.69
C GLY A 98 -13.23 -21.07 -39.59
N TRP A 99 -13.76 -22.04 -40.33
CA TRP A 99 -15.17 -22.44 -40.26
C TRP A 99 -15.58 -22.90 -38.84
N SER A 100 -14.71 -23.63 -38.14
CA SER A 100 -14.91 -24.06 -36.75
C SER A 100 -14.92 -22.89 -35.76
N GLN A 101 -14.00 -21.94 -35.91
CA GLN A 101 -13.88 -20.74 -35.07
C GLN A 101 -15.08 -19.80 -35.29
N LYS A 102 -15.56 -19.64 -36.53
CA LYS A 102 -16.81 -18.95 -36.86
C LYS A 102 -18.02 -19.61 -36.20
N GLY A 103 -18.10 -20.95 -36.23
CA GLY A 103 -19.18 -21.72 -35.59
C GLY A 103 -19.24 -21.54 -34.06
N GLU A 104 -18.11 -21.65 -33.36
CA GLU A 104 -18.02 -21.41 -31.91
C GLU A 104 -18.30 -19.93 -31.55
N THR A 105 -17.94 -18.98 -32.42
CA THR A 105 -18.25 -17.55 -32.22
C THR A 105 -19.76 -17.29 -32.33
N HIS A 106 -20.42 -17.76 -33.39
CA HIS A 106 -21.88 -17.68 -33.51
C HIS A 106 -22.60 -18.39 -32.36
N ARG A 107 -22.09 -19.54 -31.88
CA ARG A 107 -22.64 -20.22 -30.69
C ARG A 107 -22.62 -19.33 -29.45
N ARG A 108 -21.57 -18.54 -29.25
CA ARG A 108 -21.47 -17.58 -28.13
C ARG A 108 -22.35 -16.34 -28.31
N MET A 109 -22.66 -15.96 -29.55
CA MET A 109 -23.64 -14.91 -29.86
C MET A 109 -25.10 -15.41 -29.73
N GLY A 110 -25.33 -16.71 -29.52
CA GLY A 110 -26.66 -17.34 -29.48
C GLY A 110 -27.23 -17.71 -30.86
N ASP A 111 -26.47 -17.50 -31.93
CA ASP A 111 -26.85 -17.69 -33.33
C ASP A 111 -26.75 -19.18 -33.77
N ILE A 112 -27.49 -20.06 -33.07
CA ILE A 112 -27.37 -21.53 -33.18
C ILE A 112 -27.52 -22.04 -34.63
N LYS A 113 -28.35 -21.40 -35.47
CA LYS A 113 -28.50 -21.76 -36.89
C LYS A 113 -27.22 -21.51 -37.71
N LYS A 114 -26.65 -20.31 -37.61
CA LYS A 114 -25.39 -19.94 -38.29
C LYS A 114 -24.20 -20.73 -37.75
N ALA A 115 -24.24 -21.09 -36.46
CA ALA A 115 -23.26 -21.99 -35.84
C ALA A 115 -23.31 -23.39 -36.46
N GLU A 116 -24.50 -23.95 -36.71
CA GLU A 116 -24.67 -25.24 -37.38
C GLU A 116 -24.14 -25.19 -38.83
N GLU A 117 -24.55 -24.18 -39.60
CA GLU A 117 -24.11 -23.96 -40.99
C GLU A 117 -22.57 -23.87 -41.11
N ALA A 118 -21.93 -23.06 -40.27
CA ALA A 118 -20.47 -22.92 -40.25
C ALA A 118 -19.76 -24.23 -39.87
N LEU A 119 -20.33 -25.03 -38.96
CA LEU A 119 -19.76 -26.32 -38.56
C LEU A 119 -19.99 -27.43 -39.59
N VAL A 120 -21.07 -27.39 -40.37
CA VAL A 120 -21.23 -28.25 -41.56
C VAL A 120 -20.13 -27.97 -42.57
N ASN A 121 -19.82 -26.70 -42.84
CA ASN A 121 -18.69 -26.33 -43.72
C ASN A 121 -17.34 -26.81 -43.15
N ALA A 122 -17.12 -26.65 -41.84
CA ALA A 122 -15.92 -27.18 -41.18
C ALA A 122 -15.79 -28.72 -41.33
N VAL A 123 -16.89 -29.46 -41.19
CA VAL A 123 -16.91 -30.91 -41.44
C VAL A 123 -16.68 -31.24 -42.91
N GLY A 124 -17.11 -30.39 -43.85
CA GLY A 124 -16.78 -30.50 -45.27
C GLY A 124 -15.28 -30.43 -45.52
N CYS A 125 -14.64 -29.34 -45.10
CA CYS A 125 -13.22 -29.06 -45.32
C CYS A 125 -12.25 -29.98 -44.53
N ALA A 126 -12.64 -30.46 -43.35
CA ALA A 126 -11.75 -31.24 -42.49
C ALA A 126 -11.48 -32.66 -42.99
N GLN A 127 -10.25 -33.15 -42.73
CA GLN A 127 -9.80 -34.52 -43.01
C GLN A 127 -9.38 -35.25 -41.72
N GLY A 128 -9.29 -36.58 -41.77
CA GLY A 128 -8.79 -37.41 -40.66
C GLY A 128 -9.43 -37.12 -39.29
N ILE A 129 -8.59 -36.97 -38.26
CA ILE A 129 -9.00 -36.72 -36.87
C ILE A 129 -9.68 -35.36 -36.68
N ASP A 130 -9.40 -34.39 -37.54
CA ASP A 130 -10.00 -33.06 -37.48
C ASP A 130 -11.48 -33.12 -37.91
N LYS A 131 -11.81 -33.96 -38.89
CA LYS A 131 -13.21 -34.21 -39.31
C LYS A 131 -14.05 -34.81 -38.17
N LEU A 132 -13.44 -35.65 -37.34
CA LEU A 132 -14.07 -36.20 -36.14
C LEU A 132 -14.20 -35.16 -35.01
N THR A 133 -13.30 -34.18 -34.97
CA THR A 133 -13.37 -33.04 -34.05
C THR A 133 -14.50 -32.08 -34.43
N ALA A 134 -14.57 -31.67 -35.70
CA ALA A 134 -15.65 -30.82 -36.22
C ALA A 134 -17.04 -31.49 -36.11
N ARG A 135 -17.13 -32.81 -36.35
CA ARG A 135 -18.38 -33.58 -36.16
C ARG A 135 -18.88 -33.59 -34.72
N ARG A 136 -17.99 -33.55 -33.72
CA ARG A 136 -18.39 -33.44 -32.30
C ARG A 136 -18.99 -32.07 -32.01
N SER A 137 -18.33 -30.98 -32.41
CA SER A 137 -18.87 -29.62 -32.27
C SER A 137 -20.23 -29.45 -32.96
N LEU A 138 -20.42 -30.06 -34.14
CA LEU A 138 -21.70 -30.06 -34.85
C LEU A 138 -22.79 -30.82 -34.09
N ALA A 139 -22.49 -32.00 -33.55
CA ALA A 139 -23.43 -32.77 -32.73
C ALA A 139 -23.80 -32.04 -31.42
N ASP A 140 -22.84 -31.36 -30.79
CA ASP A 140 -23.09 -30.53 -29.60
C ASP A 140 -24.09 -29.41 -29.91
N ILE A 141 -23.95 -28.73 -31.06
CA ILE A 141 -24.90 -27.72 -31.56
C ILE A 141 -26.28 -28.33 -31.87
N GLN A 142 -26.32 -29.47 -32.55
CA GLN A 142 -27.58 -30.13 -32.89
C GLN A 142 -28.34 -30.59 -31.64
N SER A 143 -27.63 -31.00 -30.57
CA SER A 143 -28.24 -31.30 -29.26
C SER A 143 -28.85 -30.06 -28.59
N GLN A 144 -28.29 -28.87 -28.80
CA GLN A 144 -28.81 -27.60 -28.29
C GLN A 144 -30.04 -27.15 -29.11
N ARG A 145 -29.99 -27.30 -30.43
CA ARG A 145 -31.15 -27.10 -31.33
C ARG A 145 -32.32 -28.02 -30.97
N GLY A 146 -32.06 -29.28 -30.61
CA GLY A 146 -33.08 -30.24 -30.17
C GLY A 146 -33.80 -29.87 -28.85
N ARG A 147 -33.27 -28.91 -28.07
CA ARG A 147 -33.92 -28.36 -26.87
C ARG A 147 -34.71 -27.08 -27.14
N ALA A 148 -34.65 -26.53 -28.36
CA ALA A 148 -35.24 -25.24 -28.73
C ALA A 148 -36.44 -25.41 -29.69
N SER A 149 -37.59 -25.77 -29.12
CA SER A 149 -38.89 -25.70 -29.82
C SER A 149 -39.44 -24.25 -29.82
N PRO A 150 -40.25 -23.85 -30.82
CA PRO A 150 -40.29 -22.46 -31.26
C PRO A 150 -41.25 -21.55 -30.47
N THR A 151 -40.76 -20.37 -30.08
CA THR A 151 -41.58 -19.17 -29.84
C THR A 151 -40.88 -17.95 -30.44
N ALA A 152 -41.67 -17.10 -31.13
CA ALA A 152 -41.34 -15.77 -31.68
C ALA A 152 -40.10 -15.61 -32.60
N SER A 153 -40.33 -15.07 -33.81
CA SER A 153 -39.28 -14.62 -34.73
C SER A 153 -38.62 -13.31 -34.25
N PRO A 154 -37.30 -13.13 -34.36
CA PRO A 154 -36.67 -11.84 -34.13
C PRO A 154 -36.91 -10.90 -35.32
N SER A 155 -37.31 -9.66 -35.03
CA SER A 155 -37.45 -8.60 -36.04
C SER A 155 -36.07 -8.02 -36.41
N SER A 156 -35.74 -8.06 -37.70
CA SER A 156 -34.54 -7.42 -38.23
C SER A 156 -34.66 -5.89 -38.17
N THR A 157 -33.74 -5.21 -37.48
CA THR A 157 -33.56 -3.76 -37.59
C THR A 157 -32.16 -3.47 -38.09
N SER A 158 -32.05 -3.13 -39.37
CA SER A 158 -30.80 -2.73 -40.02
C SER A 158 -30.45 -1.29 -39.66
N VAL A 159 -29.34 -1.08 -38.97
CA VAL A 159 -28.76 0.27 -38.80
C VAL A 159 -27.99 0.64 -40.07
N GLN A 160 -28.60 1.43 -40.95
CA GLN A 160 -27.89 2.10 -42.03
C GLN A 160 -27.20 3.36 -41.51
N TYR A 161 -26.00 3.63 -42.05
CA TYR A 161 -25.16 4.77 -41.68
C TYR A 161 -25.44 5.94 -42.63
N THR A 162 -25.70 7.15 -42.12
CA THR A 162 -25.81 8.39 -42.93
C THR A 162 -25.19 9.61 -42.19
N PRO A 163 -24.70 10.63 -42.93
CA PRO A 163 -23.89 11.75 -42.40
C PRO A 163 -24.74 12.97 -41.88
N PRO A 164 -24.12 14.06 -41.34
CA PRO A 164 -24.72 14.85 -40.24
C PRO A 164 -25.24 16.28 -40.55
N THR A 165 -25.79 16.93 -39.49
CA THR A 165 -26.15 18.37 -39.30
C THR A 165 -27.49 18.87 -39.92
N PRO A 166 -28.09 20.02 -39.52
CA PRO A 166 -27.82 20.92 -38.36
C PRO A 166 -29.07 21.41 -37.52
N PHE A 167 -28.81 21.98 -36.33
CA PHE A 167 -29.50 23.07 -35.57
C PHE A 167 -31.02 23.10 -35.19
N SER A 168 -31.27 23.77 -34.04
CA SER A 168 -32.52 24.43 -33.53
C SER A 168 -33.79 23.58 -33.24
N GLU A 169 -34.71 23.95 -32.34
CA GLU A 169 -34.73 24.83 -31.15
C GLU A 169 -36.07 24.64 -30.39
N HIS A 170 -36.10 24.87 -29.06
CA HIS A 170 -37.27 25.32 -28.24
C HIS A 170 -38.65 24.58 -28.32
N SER A 171 -39.63 24.80 -27.43
CA SER A 171 -39.64 24.89 -25.95
C SER A 171 -41.10 24.86 -25.44
N LEU A 172 -41.34 24.23 -24.27
CA LEU A 172 -42.48 24.51 -23.35
C LEU A 172 -43.92 24.19 -23.91
N HIS A 173 -45.05 24.25 -23.19
CA HIS A 173 -45.38 24.62 -21.80
C HIS A 173 -46.72 23.99 -21.31
N THR A 174 -46.84 23.64 -20.01
CA THR A 174 -48.08 23.61 -19.15
C THR A 174 -49.32 22.73 -19.50
N ALA A 175 -50.26 22.39 -18.60
CA ALA A 175 -50.28 22.15 -17.13
C ALA A 175 -51.60 21.39 -16.70
N PRO A 176 -52.33 21.60 -15.55
CA PRO A 176 -52.90 20.50 -14.73
C PRO A 176 -54.45 20.67 -14.53
N PRO A 177 -55.14 20.38 -13.38
CA PRO A 177 -54.92 19.52 -12.19
C PRO A 177 -56.14 18.65 -11.74
N SER A 178 -55.98 17.74 -10.75
CA SER A 178 -56.92 17.52 -9.60
C SER A 178 -56.48 16.38 -8.64
N THR A 179 -57.06 16.31 -7.42
CA THR A 179 -56.70 15.46 -6.25
C THR A 179 -57.99 14.85 -5.61
N PRO A 180 -58.06 14.19 -4.41
CA PRO A 180 -57.03 13.81 -3.41
C PRO A 180 -57.15 12.39 -2.75
N ALA A 181 -56.23 12.10 -1.81
CA ALA A 181 -56.29 11.10 -0.72
C ALA A 181 -56.25 9.58 -1.11
N THR A 182 -55.56 8.64 -0.44
CA THR A 182 -54.83 8.59 0.86
C THR A 182 -53.84 7.38 0.80
N ALA A 183 -52.90 7.02 1.71
CA ALA A 183 -52.47 7.45 3.06
C ALA A 183 -51.01 6.96 3.36
N LEU A 184 -50.61 7.01 4.65
CA LEU A 184 -49.56 6.25 5.36
C LEU A 184 -48.04 6.52 5.11
N SER A 185 -47.48 7.24 6.10
CA SER A 185 -46.29 6.89 6.91
C SER A 185 -44.84 7.02 6.38
N HIS A 186 -44.18 8.06 6.92
CA HIS A 186 -42.80 8.13 7.41
C HIS A 186 -41.60 8.23 6.44
N THR A 187 -40.53 8.85 6.97
CA THR A 187 -39.45 9.55 6.24
C THR A 187 -38.06 9.07 6.63
N PRO A 188 -37.12 8.96 5.68
CA PRO A 188 -35.67 9.00 5.94
C PRO A 188 -35.05 10.35 5.51
N PRO A 189 -34.30 11.06 6.37
CA PRO A 189 -33.55 12.26 5.99
C PRO A 189 -32.13 11.96 5.45
N VAL A 190 -31.64 12.84 4.56
CA VAL A 190 -30.25 13.35 4.49
C VAL A 190 -29.13 12.28 4.43
N THR A 191 -28.71 11.78 3.26
CA THR A 191 -27.86 12.40 2.19
C THR A 191 -26.38 12.63 2.54
N GLN A 192 -25.53 12.63 1.50
CA GLN A 192 -24.11 13.05 1.47
C GLN A 192 -23.13 12.14 2.26
N LYS A 193 -22.28 11.29 1.65
CA LYS A 193 -21.46 11.41 0.41
C LYS A 193 -20.55 12.65 0.42
N PRO A 194 -19.27 12.53 0.05
CA PRO A 194 -18.25 11.53 0.41
C PRO A 194 -17.26 12.27 1.37
N PRO A 195 -16.16 12.91 0.89
CA PRO A 195 -14.97 12.40 0.25
C PRO A 195 -13.88 12.06 1.29
N THR A 196 -12.59 12.34 1.04
CA THR A 196 -11.66 11.22 0.88
C THR A 196 -10.11 11.47 0.95
N ILE A 197 -9.34 10.36 1.07
CA ILE A 197 -7.86 10.08 0.94
C ILE A 197 -6.89 10.32 2.10
N ASN A 198 -6.91 9.41 3.08
CA ASN A 198 -5.69 8.82 3.67
C ASN A 198 -4.65 9.85 4.26
N PRO A 199 -3.35 9.66 4.58
CA PRO A 199 -2.47 8.50 4.84
C PRO A 199 -1.25 8.84 5.80
N THR A 200 -0.12 8.09 5.69
CA THR A 200 1.35 8.49 5.65
C THR A 200 2.00 9.46 6.69
N ASN A 201 3.29 9.60 7.09
CA ASN A 201 4.59 8.90 6.84
C ASN A 201 5.68 8.87 7.98
N ILE A 202 6.38 7.74 8.21
CA ILE A 202 7.83 7.55 8.58
C ILE A 202 8.37 7.66 10.07
N ILE A 203 9.31 6.79 10.57
CA ILE A 203 10.52 7.11 11.46
C ILE A 203 10.39 7.69 12.92
N LEU A 204 11.32 7.61 13.92
CA LEU A 204 12.52 6.80 14.36
C LEU A 204 12.88 7.12 15.87
N GLY A 205 13.45 6.17 16.65
CA GLY A 205 14.62 6.34 17.57
C GLY A 205 14.40 6.76 19.05
N PRO A 206 15.16 6.23 20.07
CA PRO A 206 16.56 6.69 20.36
C PRO A 206 17.53 5.78 21.21
N THR A 207 18.82 6.20 21.37
CA THR A 207 19.76 6.00 22.55
C THR A 207 20.20 4.56 23.00
N GLU A 208 21.28 4.26 23.79
CA GLU A 208 22.41 5.00 24.45
C GLU A 208 23.58 4.04 24.86
N THR A 209 24.74 4.56 25.36
CA THR A 209 25.49 4.18 26.62
C THR A 209 26.99 4.63 26.64
N VAL A 210 27.58 4.94 27.83
CA VAL A 210 28.93 5.59 27.99
C VAL A 210 29.67 5.21 29.32
N PRO A 211 30.98 4.87 29.32
CA PRO A 211 31.79 4.71 30.56
C PRO A 211 33.31 5.13 30.56
N LEU A 212 33.74 5.94 31.56
CA LEU A 212 35.10 6.06 32.21
C LEU A 212 36.39 6.38 31.35
N ASN A 213 37.46 7.07 31.81
CA ASN A 213 37.95 7.45 33.16
C ASN A 213 38.97 8.65 33.18
N SER A 214 39.38 9.08 34.39
CA SER A 214 40.56 9.90 34.82
C SER A 214 40.63 11.44 34.60
N GLN A 215 41.35 12.11 35.53
CA GLN A 215 41.67 13.56 35.65
C GLN A 215 43.22 13.77 35.54
N PRO A 216 43.89 14.90 35.93
CA PRO A 216 43.45 16.27 36.31
C PRO A 216 44.25 17.47 35.73
N LEU A 217 43.71 18.70 35.81
CA LEU A 217 44.34 19.88 36.49
C LEU A 217 43.39 21.12 36.55
N VAL A 218 43.84 22.21 37.19
CA VAL A 218 43.07 23.30 37.86
C VAL A 218 43.95 24.59 37.92
N PRO A 219 43.48 25.85 38.15
CA PRO A 219 42.22 26.59 37.89
C PRO A 219 42.42 27.89 37.05
N THR A 220 41.36 28.70 36.82
CA THR A 220 41.26 30.12 37.27
C THR A 220 39.90 30.79 36.89
N THR A 221 39.59 31.93 37.53
CA THR A 221 38.31 32.68 37.55
C THR A 221 38.60 34.17 37.81
N PRO A 222 37.63 35.14 37.86
CA PRO A 222 36.38 35.35 37.11
C PRO A 222 36.20 36.85 36.66
N LEU A 223 34.97 37.29 36.32
CA LEU A 223 34.46 38.70 36.32
C LEU A 223 35.03 39.66 35.21
N SER A 224 34.40 40.79 34.79
CA SER A 224 33.02 41.31 34.91
C SER A 224 32.77 42.56 34.03
N HIS A 225 31.51 43.03 33.95
CA HIS A 225 31.04 44.39 33.58
C HIS A 225 31.10 44.88 32.12
N SER A 226 30.34 45.96 31.88
CA SER A 226 30.01 46.69 30.63
C SER A 226 29.81 48.20 30.99
N PRO A 227 29.38 49.16 30.13
CA PRO A 227 29.25 49.28 28.66
C PRO A 227 30.07 50.54 28.17
N PRO A 228 29.59 51.63 27.49
CA PRO A 228 28.67 51.86 26.34
C PRO A 228 29.18 52.86 25.23
N ILE A 229 28.34 53.13 24.20
CA ILE A 229 28.04 54.47 23.56
C ILE A 229 28.96 55.15 22.47
N THR A 230 28.41 55.21 21.24
CA THR A 230 28.33 56.29 20.18
C THR A 230 29.50 57.07 19.52
N THR A 231 29.40 57.19 18.18
CA THR A 231 29.71 58.37 17.29
C THR A 231 31.19 58.80 17.07
N SER A 232 31.64 59.40 15.95
CA SER A 232 30.95 60.33 15.01
C SER A 232 31.61 60.47 13.60
N SER A 233 30.88 61.10 12.64
CA SER A 233 31.41 61.94 11.51
C SER A 233 32.12 61.24 10.31
N THR A 234 32.18 61.76 9.06
CA THR A 234 31.75 63.07 8.48
C THR A 234 31.50 62.98 6.94
N THR A 235 30.52 63.74 6.39
CA THR A 235 30.44 64.34 5.01
C THR A 235 30.59 63.48 3.72
N ARG A 236 30.06 63.83 2.53
CA ARG A 236 28.87 64.61 2.05
C ARG A 236 28.76 64.47 0.51
N THR A 237 27.53 64.36 -0.05
CA THR A 237 27.02 64.93 -1.35
C THR A 237 27.94 65.07 -2.62
N THR A 238 27.54 64.82 -3.89
CA THR A 238 26.19 64.61 -4.51
C THR A 238 26.25 64.28 -6.02
N ARG A 239 25.17 63.63 -6.53
CA ARG A 239 24.44 63.85 -7.82
C ARG A 239 25.04 63.48 -9.22
N THR A 240 24.29 62.60 -9.92
CA THR A 240 23.69 62.72 -11.31
C THR A 240 24.58 62.85 -12.57
N THR A 241 24.22 62.37 -13.78
CA THR A 241 23.12 61.52 -14.31
C THR A 241 23.40 61.05 -15.75
N SER A 242 22.78 59.93 -16.16
CA SER A 242 22.24 59.59 -17.50
C SER A 242 23.06 59.75 -18.81
N GLY A 243 23.16 58.62 -19.54
CA GLY A 243 23.16 58.54 -21.01
C GLY A 243 24.53 58.60 -21.73
N SER A 244 24.64 58.24 -23.03
CA SER A 244 23.84 57.33 -23.87
C SER A 244 24.36 57.31 -25.33
N VAL A 245 24.92 56.18 -25.80
CA VAL A 245 24.89 55.74 -27.24
C VAL A 245 25.71 56.65 -28.23
N PRO A 246 25.99 56.27 -29.51
CA PRO A 246 26.68 55.10 -30.08
C PRO A 246 28.05 55.44 -30.74
N GLY A 247 28.66 54.49 -31.48
CA GLY A 247 29.74 54.70 -32.47
C GLY A 247 30.86 53.66 -32.31
N ALA A 248 31.21 52.79 -33.26
CA ALA A 248 31.55 52.95 -34.68
C ALA A 248 32.85 53.76 -34.91
N SER A 249 33.83 53.31 -35.69
CA SER A 249 34.01 52.02 -36.40
C SER A 249 35.46 51.88 -36.92
N ASN A 250 35.88 50.66 -37.27
CA ASN A 250 37.00 50.37 -38.20
C ASN A 250 38.43 50.78 -37.72
N THR A 251 39.56 50.24 -38.20
CA THR A 251 39.86 49.12 -39.13
C THR A 251 41.31 48.66 -38.92
N GLN A 252 41.64 47.41 -39.30
CA GLN A 252 42.99 46.97 -39.78
C GLN A 252 44.16 47.01 -38.74
N THR A 253 45.27 46.25 -38.84
CA THR A 253 45.63 45.05 -39.63
C THR A 253 46.76 44.25 -38.93
N SER A 254 46.90 42.97 -39.28
CA SER A 254 48.16 42.19 -39.37
C SER A 254 49.23 42.24 -38.25
N GLY A 255 49.43 41.09 -37.58
CA GLY A 255 50.45 40.15 -38.06
C GLY A 255 51.79 40.02 -37.29
N GLY A 256 51.98 38.84 -36.68
CA GLY A 256 53.32 38.26 -36.42
C GLY A 256 54.06 38.71 -35.13
N THR A 257 55.03 37.96 -34.60
CA THR A 257 55.45 36.58 -34.93
C THR A 257 56.08 35.86 -33.72
N SER A 258 55.94 34.53 -33.70
CA SER A 258 56.44 33.55 -32.72
C SER A 258 57.93 33.64 -32.30
N ARG A 259 58.25 33.08 -31.12
CA ARG A 259 59.56 32.44 -30.86
C ARG A 259 59.50 31.29 -29.84
N ASN A 260 59.80 30.08 -30.32
CA ASN A 260 60.46 28.90 -29.72
C ASN A 260 59.96 28.34 -28.36
N THR A 261 59.61 27.05 -28.15
CA THR A 261 60.30 25.74 -28.43
C THR A 261 61.55 25.49 -27.57
N ALA A 262 61.87 24.29 -27.05
CA ALA A 262 61.25 22.93 -27.14
C ALA A 262 61.60 22.05 -25.91
N ASN A 263 60.90 20.91 -25.71
CA ASN A 263 61.48 19.54 -25.62
C ASN A 263 60.52 18.46 -25.04
N GLN A 264 60.55 17.27 -25.66
CA GLN A 264 60.30 15.96 -25.02
C GLN A 264 61.63 15.14 -25.06
N PRO A 265 61.72 13.87 -24.62
CA PRO A 265 61.34 12.75 -25.49
C PRO A 265 60.76 11.47 -24.80
N VAL A 266 60.34 10.52 -25.64
CA VAL A 266 59.86 9.14 -25.35
C VAL A 266 61.02 8.12 -25.28
N PRO A 267 60.82 6.84 -24.87
CA PRO A 267 60.64 5.72 -25.84
C PRO A 267 59.54 4.68 -25.43
N VAL A 268 58.77 3.96 -26.29
CA VAL A 268 58.98 3.20 -27.57
C VAL A 268 59.57 1.78 -27.30
N LEU A 269 59.03 0.64 -27.79
CA LEU A 269 59.20 0.10 -29.18
C LEU A 269 58.36 -1.20 -29.54
N ARG A 270 57.29 -1.10 -30.37
CA ARG A 270 56.78 -2.10 -31.39
C ARG A 270 56.21 -3.48 -30.89
N THR A 271 55.66 -4.42 -31.69
CA THR A 271 55.67 -4.76 -33.17
C THR A 271 54.33 -5.26 -33.78
N ASN A 272 54.34 -5.33 -35.13
CA ASN A 272 53.37 -5.80 -36.15
C ASN A 272 52.87 -7.27 -36.01
N ASP A 273 52.14 -7.95 -36.93
CA ASP A 273 51.84 -7.91 -38.40
C ASP A 273 50.41 -8.48 -38.68
N ASP A 274 49.91 -8.77 -39.90
CA ASP A 274 49.69 -7.98 -41.15
C ASP A 274 48.80 -8.84 -42.11
N SER A 275 47.98 -8.25 -43.02
CA SER A 275 47.41 -8.91 -44.23
C SER A 275 46.49 -8.01 -45.09
N SER A 276 46.66 -8.09 -46.42
CA SER A 276 45.87 -7.45 -47.49
C SER A 276 44.99 -8.51 -48.23
N VAL A 277 44.18 -8.30 -49.29
CA VAL A 277 44.13 -7.38 -50.45
C VAL A 277 42.64 -7.24 -50.92
N SER A 278 42.13 -6.11 -51.43
CA SER A 278 41.97 -5.84 -52.89
C SER A 278 41.10 -4.60 -53.21
N HIS A 279 41.17 -4.09 -54.45
CA HIS A 279 40.58 -2.82 -54.91
C HIS A 279 39.26 -2.96 -55.69
N ALA A 280 38.37 -1.95 -55.60
CA ALA A 280 37.61 -1.39 -56.73
C ALA A 280 37.10 0.06 -56.41
N PRO A 281 36.92 0.99 -57.38
CA PRO A 281 36.70 2.43 -57.09
C PRO A 281 35.42 3.06 -57.67
N VAL A 282 34.91 4.12 -57.02
CA VAL A 282 33.99 5.16 -57.58
C VAL A 282 34.17 6.49 -56.79
N PRO A 283 33.71 7.67 -57.29
CA PRO A 283 34.58 8.85 -57.32
C PRO A 283 34.30 9.97 -56.29
N SER A 284 35.12 11.01 -56.34
CA SER A 284 35.22 12.11 -55.39
C SER A 284 34.28 13.31 -55.66
N LEU A 285 33.56 13.73 -54.61
CA LEU A 285 33.17 15.11 -54.25
C LEU A 285 32.23 15.90 -55.23
N PRO A 286 31.37 16.77 -54.67
CA PRO A 286 31.82 18.14 -54.41
C PRO A 286 31.48 18.69 -53.00
N LEU A 287 32.38 19.56 -52.53
CA LEU A 287 32.22 20.75 -51.69
C LEU A 287 30.91 20.96 -50.90
N VAL A 288 31.05 21.12 -49.58
CA VAL A 288 30.03 21.73 -48.70
C VAL A 288 29.93 23.24 -48.99
N PRO A 289 28.74 23.81 -49.24
CA PRO A 289 28.54 25.26 -49.22
C PRO A 289 28.54 25.79 -47.79
N GLU A 290 29.33 26.84 -47.53
CA GLU A 290 29.20 27.65 -46.31
C GLU A 290 27.97 28.58 -46.45
N ASP A 291 26.83 28.16 -45.90
CA ASP A 291 25.76 29.07 -45.46
C ASP A 291 24.77 28.30 -44.57
N LEU A 292 24.70 28.65 -43.29
CA LEU A 292 23.75 28.09 -42.33
C LEU A 292 22.54 29.01 -42.17
N PRO A 293 21.32 28.59 -42.59
CA PRO A 293 20.10 29.32 -42.27
C PRO A 293 19.86 29.35 -40.75
N PRO A 294 19.13 30.36 -40.23
CA PRO A 294 18.80 30.44 -38.82
C PRO A 294 17.94 29.26 -38.36
N SER A 295 17.93 29.01 -37.05
CA SER A 295 17.27 27.90 -36.37
C SER A 295 15.90 27.54 -36.96
N TYR A 296 15.82 26.34 -37.56
CA TYR A 296 14.59 25.78 -38.10
C TYR A 296 13.56 25.55 -36.99
N THR A 297 12.57 26.44 -36.89
CA THR A 297 11.42 26.29 -35.99
C THR A 297 10.53 25.14 -36.50
N PRO A 298 10.25 24.09 -35.71
CA PRO A 298 9.48 22.94 -36.18
C PRO A 298 8.04 23.30 -36.58
N ASP A 299 7.76 23.39 -37.87
CA ASP A 299 6.41 23.55 -38.43
C ASP A 299 5.79 22.18 -38.70
N LEU A 300 4.81 21.79 -37.88
CA LEU A 300 4.04 20.56 -38.02
C LEU A 300 2.86 20.70 -39.01
N THR A 301 2.48 21.93 -39.35
CA THR A 301 1.35 22.27 -40.24
C THR A 301 1.74 22.35 -41.71
N ASN A 302 3.04 22.38 -42.01
CA ASN A 302 3.58 22.63 -43.34
C ASN A 302 2.97 21.73 -44.43
N PRO A 303 2.54 22.24 -45.60
CA PRO A 303 1.99 21.40 -46.66
C PRO A 303 3.00 20.34 -47.17
N ASN A 304 4.30 20.63 -47.16
CA ASN A 304 5.32 19.72 -47.68
C ASN A 304 5.56 18.53 -46.70
N PRO A 305 5.42 17.26 -47.16
CA PRO A 305 5.57 16.09 -46.29
C PRO A 305 7.00 15.88 -45.78
N THR A 306 8.02 16.26 -46.57
CA THR A 306 9.44 16.14 -46.17
C THR A 306 9.79 17.14 -45.06
N VAL A 307 9.23 18.35 -45.16
CA VAL A 307 9.38 19.42 -44.16
C VAL A 307 8.70 19.02 -42.83
N ARG A 308 7.51 18.40 -42.91
CA ARG A 308 6.85 17.79 -41.74
C ARG A 308 7.64 16.64 -41.11
N LEU A 309 8.25 15.77 -41.90
CA LEU A 309 9.07 14.67 -41.36
C LEU A 309 10.31 15.21 -40.61
N LEU A 310 10.96 16.24 -41.18
CA LEU A 310 12.10 16.91 -40.54
C LEU A 310 11.71 17.69 -39.28
N SER A 311 10.53 18.33 -39.24
CA SER A 311 10.04 19.00 -38.03
C SER A 311 9.64 18.01 -36.93
N GLN A 312 9.09 16.85 -37.29
CA GLN A 312 8.86 15.74 -36.35
C GLN A 312 10.18 15.21 -35.76
N GLN A 313 11.20 14.92 -36.58
CA GLN A 313 12.51 14.45 -36.11
C GLN A 313 13.24 15.49 -35.24
N ALA A 314 13.13 16.77 -35.58
CA ALA A 314 13.66 17.86 -34.75
C ALA A 314 12.94 17.93 -33.38
N LEU A 315 11.62 17.79 -33.36
CA LEU A 315 10.83 17.77 -32.12
C LEU A 315 11.11 16.53 -31.26
N GLU A 316 11.24 15.34 -31.85
CA GLU A 316 11.66 14.13 -31.13
C GLU A 316 13.04 14.31 -30.50
N THR A 317 13.99 14.90 -31.23
CA THR A 317 15.33 15.21 -30.72
C THR A 317 15.28 16.19 -29.54
N GLN A 318 14.47 17.25 -29.63
CA GLN A 318 14.25 18.20 -28.53
C GLN A 318 13.59 17.53 -27.31
N LEU A 319 12.61 16.66 -27.51
CA LEU A 319 11.94 15.93 -26.43
C LEU A 319 12.89 14.94 -25.74
N ILE A 320 13.75 14.25 -26.47
CA ILE A 320 14.80 13.37 -25.91
C ILE A 320 15.83 14.20 -25.12
N GLN A 321 16.25 15.35 -25.64
CA GLN A 321 17.18 16.26 -24.94
C GLN A 321 16.56 16.83 -23.66
N LEU A 322 15.28 17.23 -23.69
CA LEU A 322 14.54 17.65 -22.51
C LEU A 322 14.42 16.51 -21.51
N GLN A 323 13.99 15.32 -21.93
CA GLN A 323 13.84 14.15 -21.06
C GLN A 323 15.15 13.79 -20.36
N THR A 324 16.28 13.85 -21.08
CA THR A 324 17.62 13.63 -20.50
C THR A 324 17.96 14.72 -19.47
N THR A 325 17.70 15.99 -19.82
CA THR A 325 17.95 17.14 -18.93
C THR A 325 17.10 17.08 -17.66
N LEU A 326 15.82 16.71 -17.78
CA LEU A 326 14.90 16.55 -16.65
C LEU A 326 15.23 15.31 -15.82
N ALA A 327 15.67 14.20 -16.43
CA ALA A 327 16.13 13.01 -15.70
C ALA A 327 17.35 13.31 -14.81
N VAL A 328 18.25 14.21 -15.26
CA VAL A 328 19.37 14.71 -14.44
C VAL A 328 18.88 15.72 -13.38
N LYS A 329 18.16 16.78 -13.78
CA LYS A 329 17.63 17.81 -12.86
C LYS A 329 16.73 17.24 -11.76
N ASN A 330 15.98 16.18 -12.06
CA ASN A 330 15.01 15.56 -11.15
C ASN A 330 15.47 14.18 -10.62
N LYS A 331 16.77 13.84 -10.68
CA LYS A 331 17.30 12.69 -9.92
C LYS A 331 17.05 12.91 -8.42
N GLY A 332 16.58 11.86 -7.74
CA GLY A 332 16.19 11.92 -6.32
C GLY A 332 14.82 12.54 -6.03
N SER A 333 14.04 12.87 -7.07
CA SER A 333 12.65 13.31 -6.92
C SER A 333 11.70 12.14 -6.65
N ILE A 334 10.58 12.44 -5.98
CA ILE A 334 9.57 11.45 -5.57
C ILE A 334 8.51 11.28 -6.66
N SER A 335 8.26 10.02 -7.04
CA SER A 335 7.11 9.58 -7.82
C SER A 335 6.32 8.57 -6.99
N ILE A 336 5.00 8.73 -6.91
CA ILE A 336 4.11 7.67 -6.43
C ILE A 336 3.78 6.77 -7.62
N ARG A 337 3.79 5.45 -7.42
CA ARG A 337 3.36 4.47 -8.43
C ARG A 337 2.40 3.45 -7.84
N PRO A 338 1.39 2.98 -8.60
CA PRO A 338 0.60 1.82 -8.24
C PRO A 338 1.47 0.56 -8.25
N TYR A 339 1.22 -0.36 -7.33
CA TYR A 339 1.98 -1.61 -7.15
C TYR A 339 1.28 -2.83 -7.81
N THR A 340 0.22 -2.59 -8.58
CA THR A 340 -0.76 -3.62 -8.99
C THR A 340 -1.03 -3.62 -10.49
N ALA A 341 -1.82 -4.59 -10.96
CA ALA A 341 -2.09 -4.81 -12.38
C ALA A 341 -2.76 -3.59 -13.05
N ALA A 342 -2.47 -3.37 -14.33
CA ALA A 342 -2.94 -2.20 -15.04
C ALA A 342 -4.48 -2.08 -14.98
N ARG A 343 -4.95 -0.91 -14.48
CA ARG A 343 -6.36 -0.50 -14.25
C ARG A 343 -6.98 -0.84 -12.89
N SER A 344 -6.29 -1.48 -11.95
CA SER A 344 -6.64 -1.40 -10.53
C SER A 344 -5.44 -0.95 -9.70
N THR A 345 -5.63 0.11 -8.90
CA THR A 345 -4.67 0.53 -7.89
C THR A 345 -5.14 -0.08 -6.56
N ASP A 346 -4.52 -1.16 -6.11
CA ASP A 346 -4.84 -1.78 -4.81
C ASP A 346 -3.74 -1.51 -3.78
N ALA A 347 -2.59 -0.99 -4.23
CA ALA A 347 -1.47 -0.58 -3.41
C ALA A 347 -0.62 0.52 -4.08
N VAL A 348 0.12 1.29 -3.27
CA VAL A 348 0.99 2.40 -3.72
C VAL A 348 2.39 2.33 -3.13
N GLN A 349 3.39 2.70 -3.92
CA GLN A 349 4.81 2.73 -3.55
C GLN A 349 5.45 4.08 -3.89
N THR A 350 6.36 4.54 -3.03
CA THR A 350 7.30 5.64 -3.31
C THR A 350 8.47 5.13 -4.16
N VAL A 351 8.72 5.80 -5.28
CA VAL A 351 9.86 5.54 -6.17
C VAL A 351 10.66 6.82 -6.32
N TYR A 352 11.96 6.74 -6.09
CA TYR A 352 12.90 7.85 -6.30
C TYR A 352 13.42 7.82 -7.74
N ILE A 353 13.19 8.88 -8.50
CA ILE A 353 13.56 8.94 -9.92
C ILE A 353 15.09 8.95 -10.05
N GLY A 354 15.63 8.06 -10.90
CA GLY A 354 17.06 8.00 -11.20
C GLY A 354 17.96 7.46 -10.08
N MET A 355 17.39 6.86 -9.02
CA MET A 355 18.13 6.21 -7.93
C MET A 355 17.76 4.73 -7.83
N THR A 356 18.72 3.90 -7.41
CA THR A 356 18.47 2.48 -7.07
C THR A 356 18.21 2.33 -5.57
N GLN A 357 17.63 1.20 -5.14
CA GLN A 357 17.39 0.94 -3.71
C GLN A 357 18.69 0.91 -2.87
N LEU A 358 19.85 0.65 -3.49
CA LEU A 358 21.16 0.70 -2.84
C LEU A 358 21.72 2.13 -2.69
N GLU A 359 21.15 3.13 -3.37
CA GLU A 359 21.49 4.55 -3.22
C GLU A 359 20.65 5.26 -2.15
N LEU A 360 19.65 4.58 -1.57
CA LEU A 360 18.74 5.14 -0.56
C LEU A 360 19.23 4.83 0.85
N THR A 361 19.17 5.82 1.75
CA THR A 361 19.54 5.63 3.17
C THR A 361 18.29 5.36 4.02
N ASP A 362 18.47 5.09 5.32
CA ASP A 362 17.38 4.98 6.29
C ASP A 362 16.40 6.18 6.24
N ARG A 363 16.89 7.38 5.93
CA ARG A 363 16.10 8.60 5.72
C ARG A 363 15.06 8.41 4.62
N GLU A 364 15.48 7.97 3.44
CA GLU A 364 14.60 7.79 2.27
C GLU A 364 13.77 6.50 2.31
N LEU A 365 14.31 5.44 2.92
CA LEU A 365 13.65 4.14 3.07
C LEU A 365 12.59 4.13 4.18
N GLY A 366 12.72 5.03 5.15
CA GLY A 366 11.73 5.21 6.20
C GLY A 366 11.73 4.11 7.26
N THR A 367 12.90 3.58 7.59
CA THR A 367 13.04 2.39 8.44
C THR A 367 12.44 2.58 9.84
N PRO A 368 11.66 1.61 10.35
CA PRO A 368 11.06 1.73 11.68
C PRO A 368 12.07 1.35 12.76
N THR A 369 12.60 2.35 13.49
CA THR A 369 13.23 2.09 14.79
C THR A 369 12.25 2.33 15.91
N TYR A 370 12.13 1.30 16.72
CA TYR A 370 11.32 1.25 17.92
C TYR A 370 12.12 1.83 19.09
N LEU A 371 11.48 2.61 19.97
CA LEU A 371 12.16 3.23 21.12
C LEU A 371 12.68 2.19 22.14
N HIS A 372 12.20 0.94 22.05
CA HIS A 372 12.60 -0.18 22.87
C HIS A 372 12.44 -1.49 22.07
N PRO A 373 13.33 -2.49 22.20
CA PRO A 373 13.27 -3.73 21.41
C PRO A 373 11.95 -4.49 21.49
N SER A 374 11.27 -4.46 22.65
CA SER A 374 9.98 -5.16 22.82
C SER A 374 8.84 -4.59 21.98
N PHE A 375 8.92 -3.34 21.53
CA PHE A 375 7.89 -2.75 20.66
C PHE A 375 7.98 -3.25 19.21
N ARG A 376 9.06 -3.94 18.84
CA ARG A 376 9.24 -4.50 17.49
C ARG A 376 8.14 -5.49 17.10
N THR A 377 7.51 -6.17 18.05
CA THR A 377 6.40 -7.10 17.80
C THR A 377 5.08 -6.41 17.45
N MET A 378 4.98 -5.07 17.57
CA MET A 378 3.85 -4.31 17.03
C MET A 378 3.79 -4.41 15.49
N GLY A 379 4.94 -4.38 14.82
CA GLY A 379 5.08 -4.30 13.37
C GLY A 379 5.75 -5.53 12.78
N VAL A 380 4.99 -6.34 12.06
CA VAL A 380 5.42 -7.61 11.45
C VAL A 380 5.79 -7.41 9.97
N VAL A 381 6.83 -8.12 9.53
CA VAL A 381 7.17 -8.23 8.10
C VAL A 381 6.32 -9.35 7.50
N ALA A 382 5.34 -9.00 6.66
CA ALA A 382 4.39 -9.94 6.07
C ALA A 382 5.05 -11.11 5.31
N LEU A 383 6.23 -10.90 4.72
CA LEU A 383 7.02 -11.95 4.05
C LEU A 383 7.39 -13.13 4.98
N ASN A 384 7.45 -12.91 6.30
CA ASN A 384 7.71 -13.98 7.28
C ASN A 384 6.49 -14.88 7.53
N PHE A 385 5.32 -14.51 7.00
CA PHE A 385 4.02 -15.15 7.18
C PHE A 385 3.25 -15.17 5.84
N PRO A 386 3.74 -15.91 4.82
CA PRO A 386 3.12 -15.89 3.49
C PRO A 386 1.69 -16.44 3.54
N GLY A 387 0.77 -15.75 2.85
CA GLY A 387 -0.66 -16.09 2.83
C GLY A 387 -1.47 -15.65 4.06
N ASN A 388 -0.88 -14.89 5.00
CA ASN A 388 -1.55 -14.44 6.21
C ASN A 388 -2.58 -13.33 5.94
N THR A 389 -3.86 -13.61 6.15
CA THR A 389 -4.97 -12.66 5.94
C THR A 389 -5.15 -11.69 7.10
N PHE A 390 -4.90 -12.14 8.34
CA PHE A 390 -5.08 -11.35 9.56
C PHE A 390 -4.21 -10.07 9.57
N LEU A 391 -2.96 -10.16 9.12
CA LEU A 391 -2.05 -9.01 8.99
C LEU A 391 -2.51 -8.07 7.85
N ASP A 392 -2.96 -8.63 6.73
CA ASP A 392 -3.49 -7.89 5.58
C ASP A 392 -4.77 -7.08 5.93
N MET A 393 -5.55 -7.56 6.91
CA MET A 393 -6.75 -6.91 7.44
C MET A 393 -6.48 -5.86 8.53
N ASP A 394 -5.23 -5.69 8.99
CA ASP A 394 -4.85 -4.63 9.94
C ASP A 394 -3.62 -3.85 9.45
N CYS A 395 -3.87 -2.67 8.88
CA CYS A 395 -2.84 -1.75 8.42
C CYS A 395 -1.82 -1.36 9.50
N GLU A 396 -2.20 -1.38 10.78
CA GLU A 396 -1.31 -1.05 11.90
C GLU A 396 -0.28 -2.15 12.20
N SER A 397 -0.48 -3.36 11.65
CA SER A 397 0.47 -4.48 11.80
C SER A 397 1.72 -4.35 10.93
N SER A 398 1.76 -3.41 9.98
CA SER A 398 2.96 -3.09 9.22
C SER A 398 3.93 -2.28 10.08
N GLY A 399 5.20 -2.73 10.19
CA GLY A 399 6.25 -1.91 10.81
C GLY A 399 6.42 -0.56 10.09
N TYR A 400 6.23 -0.55 8.78
CA TYR A 400 5.95 0.66 8.02
C TYR A 400 4.44 0.95 8.11
N TYR A 401 3.95 1.39 9.28
CA TYR A 401 2.64 2.06 9.43
C TYR A 401 2.77 3.41 10.14
N GLU A 402 3.71 3.60 11.06
CA GLU A 402 3.79 4.85 11.85
C GLU A 402 4.57 5.99 11.18
N GLY A 403 4.20 7.22 11.56
CA GLY A 403 4.77 8.45 11.00
C GLY A 403 5.26 9.54 11.95
N LYS A 404 6.11 10.38 11.37
CA LYS A 404 7.23 11.13 11.98
C LYS A 404 6.75 12.26 12.85
N LEU A 405 5.78 12.96 12.27
CA LEU A 405 4.96 13.92 12.96
C LEU A 405 3.87 13.10 13.64
N PRO A 406 3.64 13.24 14.96
CA PRO A 406 2.53 12.56 15.62
C PRO A 406 1.22 12.75 14.85
N GLY A 407 0.43 11.69 14.72
CA GLY A 407 -0.83 11.69 13.96
C GLY A 407 -0.72 11.37 12.46
N THR A 408 0.47 11.07 11.95
CA THR A 408 0.75 10.71 10.54
C THR A 408 1.17 9.21 10.43
N VAL A 409 0.92 8.51 9.30
CA VAL A 409 1.12 7.03 9.12
C VAL A 409 2.43 6.63 8.34
N SER A 410 2.58 5.73 7.33
CA SER A 410 3.90 5.42 6.65
C SER A 410 4.00 5.80 5.13
N ILE A 411 4.46 4.99 4.18
CA ILE A 411 4.08 5.12 2.75
C ILE A 411 3.20 3.95 2.36
N SER A 412 3.69 2.76 2.66
CA SER A 412 2.93 1.51 2.78
C SER A 412 1.68 1.63 3.67
N GLY A 413 1.67 2.56 4.63
CA GLY A 413 0.56 2.80 5.56
C GLY A 413 -0.61 3.54 4.91
N TYR A 414 -0.36 4.33 3.86
CA TYR A 414 -1.40 4.68 2.89
C TYR A 414 -2.05 3.41 2.36
N SER A 415 -1.19 2.55 1.82
CA SER A 415 -1.57 1.38 1.07
C SER A 415 -2.47 0.47 1.92
N GLY A 416 -2.12 0.27 3.19
CA GLY A 416 -2.92 -0.46 4.16
C GLY A 416 -4.29 0.18 4.45
N GLU A 417 -4.36 1.48 4.73
CA GLU A 417 -5.64 2.17 4.99
C GLU A 417 -6.55 2.22 3.74
N TYR A 418 -5.98 2.36 2.54
CA TYR A 418 -6.72 2.32 1.27
C TYR A 418 -7.24 0.92 0.96
N ARG A 419 -6.37 -0.09 1.07
CA ARG A 419 -6.73 -1.51 0.95
C ARG A 419 -7.82 -1.89 1.95
N ALA A 420 -7.71 -1.45 3.20
CA ALA A 420 -8.72 -1.66 4.23
C ALA A 420 -10.07 -1.01 3.86
N GLN A 421 -10.07 0.16 3.20
CA GLN A 421 -11.31 0.72 2.64
C GLN A 421 -11.84 -0.11 1.48
N GLN A 422 -11.01 -0.48 0.49
CA GLN A 422 -11.44 -1.27 -0.66
C GLN A 422 -12.10 -2.58 -0.21
N LEU A 423 -11.48 -3.27 0.76
CA LEU A 423 -12.02 -4.48 1.38
C LEU A 423 -13.32 -4.23 2.18
N SER A 424 -13.55 -3.02 2.71
CA SER A 424 -14.81 -2.65 3.35
C SER A 424 -15.93 -2.24 2.38
N ALA A 425 -15.57 -1.74 1.19
CA ALA A 425 -16.52 -1.31 0.15
C ALA A 425 -16.94 -2.49 -0.75
N THR A 426 -16.00 -3.40 -1.04
CA THR A 426 -16.23 -4.66 -1.75
C THR A 426 -15.66 -5.80 -0.90
N PRO A 427 -16.42 -6.31 0.10
CA PRO A 427 -15.97 -7.43 0.91
C PRO A 427 -15.76 -8.68 0.05
N LEU A 428 -14.64 -9.36 0.28
CA LEU A 428 -14.34 -10.63 -0.37
C LEU A 428 -15.33 -11.71 0.12
N LEU A 429 -15.74 -12.59 -0.79
CA LEU A 429 -16.59 -13.72 -0.44
C LEU A 429 -15.77 -14.77 0.31
N ASN A 430 -15.92 -14.82 1.65
CA ASN A 430 -15.20 -15.73 2.52
C ASN A 430 -15.66 -17.20 2.36
N LEU A 431 -15.26 -17.82 1.25
CA LEU A 431 -15.35 -19.26 1.03
C LEU A 431 -14.22 -19.95 1.79
N ILE A 432 -14.56 -20.64 2.88
CA ILE A 432 -13.62 -21.43 3.68
C ILE A 432 -13.62 -22.87 3.14
N LEU A 433 -12.43 -23.43 2.92
CA LEU A 433 -12.25 -24.84 2.59
C LEU A 433 -11.99 -25.64 3.89
N GLU A 434 -12.84 -26.64 4.11
CA GLU A 434 -12.81 -27.55 5.25
C GLU A 434 -12.47 -28.99 4.84
N GLY A 435 -11.87 -29.74 5.76
CA GLY A 435 -11.56 -31.16 5.58
C GLY A 435 -12.64 -32.07 6.14
N THR A 436 -12.71 -33.30 5.65
CA THR A 436 -13.62 -34.35 6.17
C THR A 436 -13.24 -34.87 7.56
N ASN A 437 -12.05 -34.54 8.06
CA ASN A 437 -11.45 -35.15 9.24
C ASN A 437 -11.19 -34.09 10.32
N THR A 438 -11.70 -34.33 11.53
CA THR A 438 -11.36 -33.54 12.73
C THR A 438 -10.05 -34.01 13.37
N LEU A 439 -9.34 -33.11 14.04
CA LEU A 439 -8.05 -33.40 14.66
C LEU A 439 -8.17 -34.32 15.91
N PRO A 440 -7.24 -35.29 16.11
CA PRO A 440 -7.25 -36.24 17.23
C PRO A 440 -6.84 -35.62 18.56
N THR A 441 -6.92 -36.36 19.67
CA THR A 441 -6.41 -35.94 20.99
C THR A 441 -5.04 -36.54 21.28
N MET A 442 -3.99 -35.71 21.37
CA MET A 442 -2.63 -36.16 21.71
C MET A 442 -2.35 -36.10 23.23
N ALA A 443 -1.44 -36.95 23.72
CA ALA A 443 -0.95 -36.91 25.10
C ALA A 443 0.01 -35.72 25.30
N LEU A 444 -0.16 -34.95 26.39
CA LEU A 444 0.55 -33.69 26.66
C LEU A 444 2.07 -33.83 26.50
N ASP A 445 2.65 -34.88 27.06
CA ASP A 445 4.08 -35.14 27.10
C ASP A 445 4.68 -35.18 25.67
N LYS A 446 4.01 -35.86 24.71
CA LYS A 446 4.39 -35.86 23.27
C LYS A 446 4.32 -34.47 22.62
N ILE A 447 3.39 -33.61 23.05
CA ILE A 447 3.26 -32.24 22.53
C ILE A 447 4.45 -31.41 22.99
N VAL A 448 4.79 -31.50 24.28
CA VAL A 448 5.92 -30.76 24.88
C VAL A 448 7.24 -31.17 24.24
N ASP A 449 7.49 -32.48 24.05
CA ASP A 449 8.70 -32.98 23.39
C ASP A 449 8.85 -32.45 21.97
N ARG A 450 7.77 -32.46 21.16
CA ARG A 450 7.81 -31.93 19.79
C ARG A 450 8.01 -30.41 19.77
N ILE A 451 7.36 -29.66 20.65
CA ILE A 451 7.55 -28.21 20.79
C ILE A 451 9.00 -27.89 21.16
N GLN A 452 9.59 -28.59 22.14
CA GLN A 452 10.99 -28.40 22.50
C GLN A 452 11.95 -28.74 21.36
N LEU A 453 11.67 -29.80 20.59
CA LEU A 453 12.47 -30.17 19.42
C LEU A 453 12.41 -29.11 18.33
N LEU A 454 11.22 -28.61 17.97
CA LEU A 454 11.06 -27.53 17.00
C LEU A 454 11.76 -26.24 17.44
N ARG A 455 11.71 -25.88 18.73
CA ARG A 455 12.42 -24.70 19.23
C ARG A 455 13.95 -24.85 19.20
N ARG A 456 14.48 -26.08 19.31
CA ARG A 456 15.92 -26.37 19.10
C ARG A 456 16.30 -26.39 17.62
N GLN A 457 15.37 -26.71 16.71
CA GLN A 457 15.60 -26.84 15.28
C GLN A 457 14.44 -26.20 14.48
N PRO A 458 14.39 -24.85 14.36
CA PRO A 458 13.24 -24.13 13.80
C PRO A 458 13.00 -24.33 12.30
N THR A 459 13.85 -25.11 11.62
CA THR A 459 13.70 -25.50 10.22
C THR A 459 13.33 -26.98 10.04
N LEU A 460 13.19 -27.75 11.13
CA LEU A 460 12.94 -29.19 11.10
C LEU A 460 11.53 -29.52 10.59
N GLU A 461 11.47 -30.25 9.48
CA GLU A 461 10.25 -30.71 8.84
C GLU A 461 10.21 -32.24 8.89
N SER A 462 9.31 -32.81 9.71
CA SER A 462 9.14 -34.27 9.81
C SER A 462 7.75 -34.64 9.35
N ASN A 463 7.68 -35.35 8.22
CA ASN A 463 6.40 -35.78 7.64
C ASN A 463 5.86 -37.04 8.33
N GLU A 464 6.75 -37.93 8.80
CA GLU A 464 6.35 -39.08 9.60
C GLU A 464 5.91 -38.69 11.01
N GLY A 465 6.67 -37.82 11.69
CA GLY A 465 6.27 -37.31 13.01
C GLY A 465 4.94 -36.57 12.96
N LEU A 466 4.73 -35.72 11.95
CA LEU A 466 3.47 -35.01 11.80
C LEU A 466 2.31 -35.94 11.37
N ARG A 467 2.56 -37.00 10.58
CA ARG A 467 1.58 -38.04 10.27
C ARG A 467 1.07 -38.75 11.53
N GLU A 468 1.97 -39.06 12.48
CA GLU A 468 1.59 -39.64 13.77
C GLU A 468 0.77 -38.65 14.61
N ILE A 469 1.24 -37.40 14.72
CA ILE A 469 0.58 -36.32 15.47
C ILE A 469 -0.83 -36.02 14.95
N LEU A 470 -1.03 -36.06 13.63
CA LEU A 470 -2.31 -35.86 12.97
C LEU A 470 -3.20 -37.12 12.94
N GLY A 471 -2.69 -38.29 13.35
CA GLY A 471 -3.44 -39.54 13.41
C GLY A 471 -3.96 -40.05 12.05
N LEU A 472 -3.26 -39.73 10.95
CA LEU A 472 -3.78 -39.95 9.59
C LEU A 472 -3.85 -41.43 9.23
N SER A 473 -5.01 -41.86 8.71
CA SER A 473 -5.16 -43.19 8.08
C SER A 473 -4.25 -43.32 6.85
N GLN A 474 -3.93 -44.55 6.42
CA GLN A 474 -3.12 -44.77 5.21
C GLN A 474 -3.75 -44.11 3.96
N LEU A 475 -5.07 -44.21 3.80
CA LEU A 475 -5.80 -43.60 2.69
C LEU A 475 -5.77 -42.05 2.75
N THR A 476 -5.93 -41.48 3.94
CA THR A 476 -5.79 -40.02 4.13
C THR A 476 -4.35 -39.57 3.89
N THR A 477 -3.34 -40.37 4.29
CA THR A 477 -1.90 -40.09 4.10
C THR A 477 -1.52 -40.02 2.61
N LEU A 478 -2.12 -40.89 1.78
CA LEU A 478 -2.01 -40.85 0.32
C LEU A 478 -2.55 -39.52 -0.27
N GLN A 479 -3.74 -39.10 0.17
CA GLN A 479 -4.41 -37.89 -0.33
C GLN A 479 -3.70 -36.59 0.10
N SER A 480 -3.34 -36.50 1.39
CA SER A 480 -2.71 -35.33 2.02
C SER A 480 -1.22 -35.17 1.75
N GLY A 481 -0.59 -36.09 1.00
CA GLY A 481 0.80 -35.92 0.56
C GLY A 481 1.85 -36.08 1.66
N PHE A 482 1.57 -36.85 2.72
CA PHE A 482 2.54 -37.13 3.80
C PHE A 482 3.45 -38.34 3.53
N LEU A 483 3.26 -39.06 2.41
CA LEU A 483 4.14 -40.17 2.01
C LEU A 483 5.50 -39.68 1.50
N SER A 484 6.56 -40.41 1.86
CA SER A 484 7.89 -40.25 1.26
C SER A 484 7.84 -40.55 -0.25
N GLY A 485 8.62 -39.80 -1.03
CA GLY A 485 8.76 -39.96 -2.50
C GLY A 485 7.62 -39.43 -3.37
N ILE A 486 6.38 -39.30 -2.85
CA ILE A 486 5.20 -38.82 -3.62
C ILE A 486 4.56 -37.56 -2.99
N GLY A 487 4.94 -37.22 -1.75
CA GLY A 487 4.39 -36.08 -1.02
C GLY A 487 4.65 -34.72 -1.65
N SER A 488 3.62 -33.88 -1.70
CA SER A 488 3.72 -32.46 -2.03
C SER A 488 3.47 -31.64 -0.76
N ARG A 489 4.37 -30.70 -0.44
CA ARG A 489 4.24 -29.83 0.74
C ARG A 489 2.99 -28.94 0.65
N GLN A 490 2.62 -28.48 -0.54
CA GLN A 490 1.37 -27.77 -0.77
C GLN A 490 0.17 -28.59 -0.27
N ARG A 491 0.09 -29.90 -0.58
CA ARG A 491 -1.00 -30.78 -0.10
C ARG A 491 -0.99 -31.00 1.41
N GLN A 492 0.19 -31.00 2.03
CA GLN A 492 0.31 -31.07 3.50
C GLN A 492 -0.24 -29.79 4.16
N ILE A 493 0.11 -28.61 3.61
CA ILE A 493 -0.39 -27.31 4.05
C ILE A 493 -1.92 -27.24 3.87
N GLU A 494 -2.42 -27.60 2.69
CA GLU A 494 -3.85 -27.71 2.38
C GLU A 494 -4.58 -28.59 3.40
N ALA A 495 -4.07 -29.80 3.67
CA ALA A 495 -4.68 -30.75 4.61
C ALA A 495 -4.67 -30.25 6.06
N ILE A 496 -3.60 -29.58 6.52
CA ILE A 496 -3.52 -29.00 7.86
C ILE A 496 -4.52 -27.84 8.00
N CYS A 497 -4.57 -26.93 7.04
CA CYS A 497 -5.51 -25.80 7.05
C CYS A 497 -6.97 -26.28 7.03
N MET A 498 -7.30 -27.21 6.14
CA MET A 498 -8.64 -27.80 6.05
C MET A 498 -9.07 -28.51 7.35
N ALA A 499 -8.16 -29.23 8.02
CA ALA A 499 -8.45 -29.88 9.30
C ALA A 499 -8.56 -28.89 10.47
N LEU A 500 -7.79 -27.79 10.46
CA LEU A 500 -7.89 -26.71 11.44
C LEU A 500 -9.21 -25.94 11.31
N ASN A 501 -9.57 -25.50 10.09
CA ASN A 501 -10.84 -24.83 9.81
C ASN A 501 -12.03 -25.69 10.29
N ARG A 502 -12.03 -26.99 9.95
CA ARG A 502 -13.08 -27.92 10.41
C ARG A 502 -13.11 -28.07 11.93
N SER A 503 -11.95 -28.19 12.57
CA SER A 503 -11.87 -28.46 14.02
C SER A 503 -12.21 -27.24 14.89
N LEU A 504 -12.07 -26.01 14.36
CA LEU A 504 -12.57 -24.79 15.00
C LEU A 504 -14.10 -24.76 15.10
N TYR A 505 -14.80 -25.28 14.07
CA TYR A 505 -16.26 -25.36 14.05
C TYR A 505 -16.80 -26.58 14.83
N ASP A 506 -16.27 -27.78 14.57
CA ASP A 506 -16.76 -29.04 15.17
C ASP A 506 -16.36 -29.23 16.65
N ALA A 507 -15.31 -28.56 17.13
CA ALA A 507 -14.77 -28.77 18.46
C ALA A 507 -14.30 -27.49 19.18
N PRO A 508 -15.19 -26.49 19.40
CA PRO A 508 -14.85 -25.21 20.04
C PRO A 508 -14.36 -25.35 21.50
N SER A 509 -14.63 -26.48 22.17
CA SER A 509 -14.06 -26.81 23.48
C SER A 509 -12.60 -27.32 23.44
N ARG A 510 -12.05 -27.54 22.23
CA ARG A 510 -10.67 -27.99 21.99
C ARG A 510 -9.84 -27.01 21.16
N PHE A 511 -10.48 -26.20 20.31
CA PHE A 511 -9.79 -25.23 19.44
C PHE A 511 -10.47 -23.88 19.54
N ILE A 512 -9.66 -22.81 19.62
CA ILE A 512 -10.15 -21.43 19.79
C ILE A 512 -9.65 -20.53 18.68
N ASP A 513 -10.47 -19.57 18.25
CA ASP A 513 -10.06 -18.54 17.30
C ASP A 513 -9.27 -17.42 18.01
N PHE A 514 -7.94 -17.43 17.83
CA PHE A 514 -7.04 -16.42 18.39
C PHE A 514 -7.15 -15.03 17.74
N SER A 515 -7.88 -14.87 16.63
CA SER A 515 -8.17 -13.56 16.05
C SER A 515 -9.31 -12.82 16.79
N ILE A 516 -10.16 -13.57 17.52
CA ILE A 516 -11.30 -13.06 18.29
C ILE A 516 -11.04 -13.15 19.81
N ALA A 517 -10.29 -14.14 20.27
CA ALA A 517 -10.02 -14.35 21.70
C ALA A 517 -9.25 -13.17 22.33
N ARG A 518 -9.87 -12.49 23.32
CA ARG A 518 -9.26 -11.34 24.01
C ARG A 518 -7.96 -11.72 24.76
N ASN A 519 -7.97 -12.86 25.46
CA ASN A 519 -6.89 -13.26 26.36
C ASN A 519 -6.39 -14.67 26.03
N ILE A 520 -5.11 -14.77 25.70
CA ILE A 520 -4.44 -16.01 25.30
C ILE A 520 -4.07 -16.80 26.56
N SER A 521 -3.48 -16.13 27.55
CA SER A 521 -3.11 -16.64 28.88
C SER A 521 -4.25 -17.34 29.64
N ASN A 522 -5.51 -17.05 29.33
CA ASN A 522 -6.64 -17.75 29.91
C ASN A 522 -6.61 -19.27 29.61
N ASN A 523 -6.08 -19.63 28.44
CA ASN A 523 -5.98 -21.02 27.98
C ASN A 523 -4.77 -21.78 28.56
N THR A 524 -3.84 -21.08 29.23
CA THR A 524 -2.64 -21.66 29.86
C THR A 524 -2.66 -21.61 31.39
N PHE A 525 -3.21 -20.53 31.98
CA PHE A 525 -3.21 -20.27 33.42
C PHE A 525 -4.60 -20.23 34.06
N GLY A 526 -5.68 -20.37 33.28
CA GLY A 526 -7.06 -20.34 33.78
C GLY A 526 -7.30 -21.40 34.86
N SER A 527 -7.68 -20.96 36.06
CA SER A 527 -7.92 -21.80 37.23
C SER A 527 -9.36 -22.30 37.37
N SER A 528 -10.28 -21.78 36.55
CA SER A 528 -11.68 -22.19 36.50
C SER A 528 -11.89 -23.37 35.54
N ILE A 529 -12.67 -24.36 35.97
CA ILE A 529 -13.21 -25.40 35.08
C ILE A 529 -14.39 -24.78 34.32
N GLY A 530 -14.09 -24.01 33.27
CA GLY A 530 -15.12 -23.36 32.44
C GLY A 530 -14.60 -22.50 31.28
N ASP A 531 -13.61 -21.64 31.52
CA ASP A 531 -13.42 -20.44 30.67
C ASP A 531 -12.39 -20.55 29.53
N GLY A 532 -11.70 -21.69 29.36
CA GLY A 532 -10.67 -21.86 28.32
C GLY A 532 -10.41 -23.31 27.93
N ILE A 533 -9.79 -23.52 26.76
CA ILE A 533 -9.57 -24.87 26.17
C ILE A 533 -8.55 -25.73 26.94
N GLY A 534 -7.81 -25.13 27.87
CA GLY A 534 -6.81 -25.78 28.73
C GLY A 534 -5.48 -26.08 28.05
N LEU A 535 -4.41 -26.08 28.85
CA LEU A 535 -3.01 -26.13 28.40
C LEU A 535 -2.71 -27.24 27.37
N LYS A 536 -3.29 -28.43 27.55
CA LYS A 536 -3.14 -29.58 26.64
C LYS A 536 -3.59 -29.26 25.21
N ASN A 537 -4.79 -28.67 25.07
CA ASN A 537 -5.37 -28.39 23.77
C ASN A 537 -4.76 -27.12 23.16
N PHE A 538 -4.48 -26.12 24.01
CA PHE A 538 -3.74 -24.91 23.62
C PHE A 538 -2.38 -25.25 22.99
N LEU A 539 -1.54 -26.03 23.68
CA LEU A 539 -0.23 -26.43 23.16
C LEU A 539 -0.34 -27.28 21.88
N PHE A 540 -1.41 -28.08 21.73
CA PHE A 540 -1.65 -28.82 20.50
C PHE A 540 -1.91 -27.88 19.31
N GLN A 541 -2.77 -26.87 19.49
CA GLN A 541 -3.06 -25.88 18.46
C GLN A 541 -1.80 -25.07 18.11
N ILE A 542 -1.03 -24.62 19.11
CA ILE A 542 0.25 -23.92 18.93
C ILE A 542 1.29 -24.78 18.16
N LEU A 543 1.38 -26.07 18.44
CA LEU A 543 2.26 -26.99 17.71
C LEU A 543 1.87 -27.11 16.23
N LEU A 544 0.57 -27.21 15.93
CA LEU A 544 0.08 -27.28 14.55
C LEU A 544 0.38 -25.99 13.78
N GLY A 545 0.20 -24.82 14.42
CA GLY A 545 0.59 -23.53 13.84
C GLY A 545 2.08 -23.44 13.53
N ALA A 546 2.95 -23.98 14.38
CA ALA A 546 4.40 -23.99 14.15
C ALA A 546 4.81 -24.93 13.00
N GLU A 547 4.27 -26.15 12.96
CA GLU A 547 4.50 -27.12 11.87
C GLU A 547 3.98 -26.63 10.50
N LEU A 548 2.90 -25.84 10.51
CA LEU A 548 2.35 -25.16 9.33
C LEU A 548 3.24 -24.00 8.88
N LEU A 549 3.68 -23.15 9.81
CA LEU A 549 4.54 -22.00 9.53
C LEU A 549 5.91 -22.41 8.96
N ILE A 550 6.51 -23.49 9.47
CA ILE A 550 7.78 -24.04 8.95
C ILE A 550 7.62 -24.53 7.50
N ARG A 551 6.44 -25.04 7.13
CA ARG A 551 6.15 -25.47 5.75
C ARG A 551 5.86 -24.29 4.84
N LEU A 552 5.03 -23.34 5.27
CA LEU A 552 4.73 -22.10 4.54
C LEU A 552 6.00 -21.30 4.23
N ARG A 553 6.95 -21.19 5.17
CA ARG A 553 8.25 -20.51 4.97
C ARG A 553 9.21 -21.22 4.00
N LYS A 554 8.87 -22.40 3.49
CA LYS A 554 9.67 -23.17 2.50
C LYS A 554 9.01 -23.31 1.14
N GLU A 555 7.80 -22.79 0.97
CA GLU A 555 7.13 -22.73 -0.33
C GLU A 555 7.59 -21.50 -1.13
N PRO A 556 7.54 -21.56 -2.48
CA PRO A 556 7.82 -20.38 -3.29
C PRO A 556 6.73 -19.32 -3.07
N VAL A 557 7.13 -18.05 -3.05
CA VAL A 557 6.26 -16.88 -2.79
C VAL A 557 5.09 -16.74 -3.79
N THR A 558 5.15 -17.47 -4.92
CA THR A 558 4.08 -17.55 -5.92
C THR A 558 2.91 -18.47 -5.54
N THR A 559 3.03 -19.33 -4.52
CA THR A 559 1.94 -20.25 -4.12
C THR A 559 0.87 -19.49 -3.32
N SER A 560 -0.39 -19.62 -3.74
CA SER A 560 -1.54 -18.93 -3.12
C SER A 560 -2.42 -19.88 -2.31
N TYR A 561 -2.84 -19.44 -1.12
CA TYR A 561 -3.65 -20.21 -0.16
C TYR A 561 -5.00 -19.55 0.18
N VAL A 562 -5.54 -18.75 -0.75
CA VAL A 562 -6.86 -18.09 -0.61
C VAL A 562 -7.95 -19.12 -0.32
N GLY A 563 -8.77 -18.86 0.70
CA GLY A 563 -9.84 -19.75 1.17
C GLY A 563 -9.37 -20.94 2.04
N LEU A 564 -8.06 -21.14 2.18
CA LEU A 564 -7.49 -22.16 3.08
C LEU A 564 -6.95 -21.54 4.37
N VAL A 565 -6.09 -20.53 4.23
CA VAL A 565 -5.58 -19.75 5.36
C VAL A 565 -6.61 -18.68 5.71
N THR A 566 -7.31 -18.90 6.83
CA THR A 566 -8.31 -18.00 7.41
C THR A 566 -7.67 -17.02 8.39
N ASP A 567 -8.42 -16.02 8.87
CA ASP A 567 -7.93 -15.09 9.90
C ASP A 567 -7.57 -15.81 11.22
N ALA A 568 -8.32 -16.86 11.58
CA ALA A 568 -8.05 -17.72 12.73
C ALA A 568 -6.71 -18.47 12.59
N ILE A 569 -6.45 -19.08 11.43
CA ILE A 569 -5.16 -19.73 11.13
C ILE A 569 -4.05 -18.69 11.06
N SER A 570 -4.31 -17.51 10.50
CA SER A 570 -3.35 -16.42 10.37
C SER A 570 -2.91 -15.85 11.72
N ALA A 571 -3.84 -15.67 12.66
CA ALA A 571 -3.53 -15.30 14.04
C ALA A 571 -2.77 -16.42 14.78
N LEU A 572 -3.15 -17.68 14.56
CA LEU A 572 -2.43 -18.84 15.09
C LEU A 572 -0.97 -18.91 14.59
N LEU A 573 -0.71 -18.68 13.29
CA LEU A 573 0.65 -18.67 12.74
C LEU A 573 1.55 -17.65 13.46
N VAL A 574 1.04 -16.43 13.68
CA VAL A 574 1.75 -15.38 14.41
C VAL A 574 1.96 -15.76 15.88
N LEU A 575 0.93 -16.28 16.54
CA LEU A 575 1.00 -16.69 17.94
C LEU A 575 1.96 -17.86 18.17
N SER A 576 2.02 -18.83 17.25
CA SER A 576 2.99 -19.94 17.30
C SER A 576 4.43 -19.45 17.15
N ASP A 577 4.69 -18.46 16.30
CA ASP A 577 6.03 -17.86 16.15
C ASP A 577 6.46 -17.10 17.42
N LEU A 578 5.54 -16.30 17.99
CA LEU A 578 5.73 -15.61 19.28
C LEU A 578 5.99 -16.61 20.43
N TRP A 579 5.19 -17.68 20.53
CA TRP A 579 5.36 -18.72 21.55
C TRP A 579 6.73 -19.39 21.47
N MET A 580 7.16 -19.77 20.26
CA MET A 580 8.46 -20.40 20.04
C MET A 580 9.64 -19.46 20.33
N GLN A 581 9.48 -18.15 20.20
CA GLN A 581 10.51 -17.15 20.53
C GLN A 581 10.56 -16.79 22.02
N ASN A 582 9.41 -16.78 22.69
CA ASN A 582 9.25 -16.13 23.99
C ASN A 582 9.01 -17.09 25.17
N VAL A 583 8.62 -18.35 24.94
CA VAL A 583 8.17 -19.26 26.03
C VAL A 583 8.97 -20.56 26.11
N THR A 584 9.39 -20.91 27.33
CA THR A 584 9.98 -22.20 27.66
C THR A 584 9.11 -23.00 28.63
N ILE A 585 8.80 -24.24 28.25
CA ILE A 585 8.21 -25.25 29.11
C ILE A 585 9.34 -26.00 29.82
N GLN A 586 9.39 -25.96 31.15
CA GLN A 586 10.23 -26.84 31.95
C GLN A 586 9.40 -28.00 32.52
N CYS A 587 10.00 -29.19 32.58
CA CYS A 587 9.46 -30.34 33.32
C CYS A 587 10.11 -30.35 34.71
N PRO A 588 9.37 -30.65 35.80
CA PRO A 588 9.95 -30.88 37.12
C PRO A 588 11.04 -31.93 37.04
N ARG A 589 12.27 -31.52 37.36
CA ARG A 589 13.44 -32.40 37.34
C ARG A 589 13.30 -33.41 38.48
N ALA A 590 13.13 -34.69 38.16
CA ALA A 590 13.22 -35.74 39.16
C ALA A 590 14.55 -35.60 39.93
N PRO A 591 14.53 -35.63 41.28
CA PRO A 591 15.74 -35.40 42.07
C PRO A 591 16.78 -36.47 41.76
N ALA A 592 18.01 -36.03 41.48
CA ALA A 592 19.08 -36.91 41.04
C ALA A 592 19.67 -37.71 42.22
N THR A 593 19.06 -38.86 42.48
CA THR A 593 19.64 -40.07 43.11
C THR A 593 20.59 -39.87 44.30
N THR A 594 20.11 -40.24 45.50
CA THR A 594 20.98 -40.95 46.45
C THR A 594 20.20 -42.00 47.24
N THR A 595 20.76 -43.22 47.27
CA THR A 595 20.47 -44.32 48.22
C THR A 595 19.09 -45.01 48.12
N SER A 596 19.12 -46.34 48.27
CA SER A 596 17.95 -47.22 48.32
C SER A 596 17.41 -47.38 49.75
N LEU A 597 16.10 -47.68 49.88
CA LEU A 597 15.59 -48.89 50.57
C LEU A 597 14.04 -48.95 50.58
N THR A 598 13.53 -50.19 50.55
CA THR A 598 12.20 -50.67 51.01
C THR A 598 10.94 -49.79 50.87
N SER A 599 10.04 -50.27 49.99
CA SER A 599 8.63 -50.61 50.27
C SER A 599 7.69 -49.67 51.06
N SER A 600 6.54 -49.41 50.43
CA SER A 600 5.22 -49.13 51.02
C SER A 600 5.06 -47.90 51.95
N THR A 601 4.39 -46.87 51.42
CA THR A 601 2.99 -46.58 51.81
C THR A 601 2.29 -45.72 50.78
N LEU A 602 0.96 -45.84 50.67
CA LEU A 602 0.11 -45.05 49.78
C LEU A 602 -0.53 -43.90 50.57
N THR A 603 -0.14 -42.66 50.28
CA THR A 603 -0.94 -41.46 50.58
C THR A 603 -1.02 -40.60 49.33
N ALA A 604 -2.21 -40.50 48.75
CA ALA A 604 -2.48 -39.68 47.58
C ALA A 604 -2.68 -38.20 47.94
N ASN A 605 -2.93 -37.37 46.92
CA ASN A 605 -3.45 -36.00 46.99
C ASN A 605 -2.45 -34.88 47.36
N LEU A 606 -1.58 -34.55 46.41
CA LEU A 606 -1.18 -33.15 46.12
C LEU A 606 -0.88 -33.03 44.61
N PRO A 607 -1.60 -32.22 43.83
CA PRO A 607 -1.40 -32.12 42.38
C PRO A 607 -0.19 -31.24 42.04
N ILE A 608 1.01 -31.83 42.05
CA ILE A 608 2.23 -31.18 41.58
C ILE A 608 2.07 -30.84 40.09
N PRO A 609 2.27 -29.58 39.65
CA PRO A 609 2.16 -29.22 38.24
C PRO A 609 3.25 -29.93 37.43
N LYS A 610 2.83 -30.79 36.51
CA LYS A 610 3.72 -31.63 35.68
C LYS A 610 4.62 -30.84 34.71
N TYR A 611 4.33 -29.57 34.49
CA TYR A 611 5.09 -28.64 33.64
C TYR A 611 4.95 -27.21 34.15
N THR A 612 6.04 -26.44 34.09
CA THR A 612 6.08 -25.01 34.42
C THR A 612 6.36 -24.19 33.16
N LEU A 613 5.59 -23.13 32.94
CA LEU A 613 5.82 -22.17 31.85
C LEU A 613 6.73 -21.05 32.36
N ILE A 614 7.71 -20.65 31.54
CA ILE A 614 8.66 -19.58 31.83
C ILE A 614 8.74 -18.66 30.61
N ALA A 615 8.48 -17.38 30.82
CA ALA A 615 8.70 -16.33 29.83
C ALA A 615 10.22 -16.03 29.75
N MET A 616 10.79 -16.13 28.56
CA MET A 616 12.22 -15.93 28.33
C MET A 616 12.63 -14.45 28.28
N GLN A 617 11.68 -13.55 27.98
CA GLN A 617 11.93 -12.13 27.75
C GLN A 617 11.19 -11.21 28.76
N HIS A 618 10.74 -11.75 29.90
CA HIS A 618 9.90 -11.02 30.85
C HIS A 618 10.50 -9.70 31.35
N GLN A 619 11.84 -9.65 31.51
CA GLN A 619 12.55 -8.42 31.91
C GLN A 619 12.45 -7.33 30.83
N LEU A 620 12.63 -7.69 29.55
CA LEU A 620 12.50 -6.76 28.42
C LEU A 620 11.04 -6.32 28.23
N GLN A 621 10.07 -7.17 28.52
CA GLN A 621 8.66 -6.79 28.48
C GLN A 621 8.30 -5.85 29.64
N ALA A 622 8.82 -6.09 30.84
CA ALA A 622 8.66 -5.20 31.99
C ALA A 622 9.31 -3.82 31.74
N GLU A 623 10.57 -3.77 31.28
CA GLU A 623 11.21 -2.50 30.91
C GLU A 623 10.43 -1.79 29.80
N GLY A 624 10.02 -2.50 28.75
CA GLY A 624 9.25 -1.90 27.65
C GLY A 624 7.96 -1.21 28.11
N LEU A 625 7.21 -1.80 29.05
CA LEU A 625 6.00 -1.19 29.59
C LEU A 625 6.31 0.06 30.45
N ILE A 626 7.42 0.03 31.19
CA ILE A 626 7.93 1.20 31.94
C ILE A 626 8.35 2.31 30.97
N ARG A 627 9.12 1.99 29.91
CA ARG A 627 9.53 2.96 28.87
C ARG A 627 8.34 3.57 28.15
N PHE A 628 7.29 2.80 27.87
CA PHE A 628 6.05 3.31 27.30
C PHE A 628 5.39 4.34 28.23
N GLY A 629 5.30 4.05 29.53
CA GLY A 629 4.78 4.98 30.55
C GLY A 629 5.63 6.24 30.72
N GLU A 630 6.96 6.11 30.75
CA GLU A 630 7.91 7.24 30.78
C GLU A 630 7.72 8.15 29.54
N MET A 631 7.66 7.56 28.35
CA MET A 631 7.56 8.31 27.10
C MET A 631 6.19 8.98 26.94
N ILE A 632 5.09 8.29 27.26
CA ILE A 632 3.76 8.92 27.27
C ILE A 632 3.55 9.86 28.49
N SER A 633 4.58 10.03 29.34
CA SER A 633 4.59 10.92 30.51
C SER A 633 3.41 10.66 31.44
N TRP A 634 3.19 9.38 31.73
CA TRP A 634 2.04 8.86 32.46
C TRP A 634 1.91 9.49 33.86
N PRO A 635 0.70 9.79 34.38
CA PRO A 635 0.54 10.61 35.60
C PRO A 635 0.73 9.85 36.92
N TYR A 636 0.94 8.53 36.86
CA TYR A 636 1.00 7.58 37.97
C TYR A 636 2.21 6.62 37.84
N MET A 637 3.35 7.11 37.35
CA MET A 637 4.51 6.24 37.04
C MET A 637 5.09 5.50 38.24
N ASP A 638 5.05 6.08 39.43
CA ASP A 638 5.71 5.50 40.61
C ASP A 638 4.99 4.24 41.11
N GLU A 639 3.65 4.28 41.16
CA GLU A 639 2.82 3.11 41.48
C GLU A 639 2.85 2.06 40.36
N ALA A 640 2.85 2.50 39.09
CA ALA A 640 2.92 1.61 37.93
C ALA A 640 4.25 0.84 37.87
N ARG A 641 5.38 1.52 38.07
CA ARG A 641 6.71 0.92 38.08
C ARG A 641 6.82 -0.18 39.15
N ASN A 642 6.46 0.14 40.39
CA ASN A 642 6.52 -0.79 41.52
C ASN A 642 5.65 -2.05 41.26
N TYR A 643 4.48 -1.91 40.63
CA TYR A 643 3.69 -3.06 40.22
C TYR A 643 4.37 -3.88 39.10
N ILE A 644 4.84 -3.22 38.03
CA ILE A 644 5.41 -3.89 36.84
C ILE A 644 6.68 -4.69 37.18
N GLU A 645 7.57 -4.13 38.00
CA GLU A 645 8.84 -4.76 38.39
C GLU A 645 8.62 -6.05 39.19
N ASN A 646 7.55 -6.11 40.01
CA ASN A 646 7.21 -7.27 40.83
C ASN A 646 6.25 -8.27 40.16
N ALA A 647 5.48 -7.85 39.15
CA ALA A 647 4.38 -8.64 38.58
C ALA A 647 4.77 -10.07 38.15
N TYR A 648 5.93 -10.25 37.50
CA TYR A 648 6.35 -11.59 37.06
C TYR A 648 6.75 -12.52 38.22
N GLN A 649 7.38 -11.97 39.28
CA GLN A 649 7.71 -12.75 40.46
C GLN A 649 6.44 -13.17 41.22
N ASN A 650 5.47 -12.26 41.34
CA ASN A 650 4.18 -12.55 41.97
C ASN A 650 3.37 -13.60 41.19
N LEU A 651 3.50 -13.62 39.86
CA LEU A 651 2.87 -14.63 38.99
C LEU A 651 3.51 -16.02 39.16
N ILE A 652 4.85 -16.12 39.23
CA ILE A 652 5.54 -17.41 39.48
C ILE A 652 5.29 -17.92 40.91
N ALA A 653 5.35 -17.03 41.91
CA ALA A 653 5.13 -17.38 43.30
C ALA A 653 3.63 -17.60 43.65
N ASN A 654 2.72 -17.27 42.72
CA ASN A 654 1.27 -17.29 42.89
C ASN A 654 0.79 -16.51 44.13
N THR A 655 1.49 -15.41 44.47
CA THR A 655 1.23 -14.59 45.66
C THR A 655 0.21 -13.49 45.43
N GLN A 656 0.01 -13.07 44.17
CA GLN A 656 -0.94 -12.04 43.77
C GLN A 656 -1.54 -12.38 42.40
N THR A 657 -2.85 -12.18 42.25
CA THR A 657 -3.52 -12.30 40.96
C THR A 657 -3.06 -11.20 40.01
N VAL A 658 -2.31 -11.58 38.98
CA VAL A 658 -1.91 -10.70 37.87
C VAL A 658 -2.97 -10.80 36.76
N ASP A 659 -3.33 -9.67 36.17
CA ASP A 659 -4.31 -9.61 35.07
C ASP A 659 -3.83 -10.32 33.79
N LEU A 660 -4.78 -10.86 33.02
CA LEU A 660 -4.54 -11.66 31.82
C LEU A 660 -3.96 -10.86 30.64
N ASP A 661 -4.21 -9.55 30.52
CA ASP A 661 -3.50 -8.71 29.54
C ASP A 661 -2.04 -8.51 29.97
N THR A 662 -1.78 -8.33 31.27
CA THR A 662 -0.43 -8.22 31.83
C THR A 662 0.36 -9.53 31.66
N CYS A 663 -0.28 -10.69 31.87
CA CYS A 663 0.33 -12.00 31.63
C CYS A 663 0.72 -12.19 30.15
N ASP A 664 -0.17 -11.89 29.20
CA ASP A 664 0.13 -11.99 27.76
C ASP A 664 1.20 -11.00 27.29
N TRP A 665 1.33 -9.86 27.96
CA TRP A 665 2.43 -8.92 27.74
C TRP A 665 3.77 -9.50 28.25
N LEU A 666 3.84 -9.95 29.50
CA LEU A 666 5.06 -10.49 30.11
C LEU A 666 5.58 -11.77 29.41
N TYR A 667 4.67 -12.62 28.90
CA TYR A 667 5.02 -13.79 28.09
C TYR A 667 5.28 -13.47 26.60
N GLY A 668 5.11 -12.21 26.17
CA GLY A 668 5.34 -11.80 24.79
C GLY A 668 4.38 -12.44 23.78
N LEU A 669 3.15 -12.73 24.19
CA LEU A 669 2.11 -13.39 23.38
C LEU A 669 1.12 -12.40 22.75
N THR A 670 1.37 -11.10 22.87
CA THR A 670 0.51 -10.06 22.30
C THR A 670 0.64 -9.98 20.78
N LEU A 671 -0.47 -10.19 20.07
CA LEU A 671 -0.59 -10.06 18.62
C LEU A 671 -0.34 -8.61 18.14
N PRO A 672 0.17 -8.41 16.90
CA PRO A 672 0.58 -7.12 16.35
C PRO A 672 -0.57 -6.12 16.10
N GLY A 673 -0.22 -4.93 15.61
CA GLY A 673 -1.17 -3.93 15.12
C GLY A 673 -2.06 -3.34 16.21
N LYS A 674 -3.36 -3.21 15.92
CA LYS A 674 -4.37 -2.61 16.82
C LYS A 674 -4.49 -3.34 18.15
N ILE A 675 -4.18 -4.66 18.18
CA ILE A 675 -4.19 -5.46 19.40
C ILE A 675 -3.02 -5.05 20.29
N PHE A 676 -1.80 -4.99 19.75
CA PHE A 676 -0.61 -4.49 20.46
C PHE A 676 -0.84 -3.10 21.05
N ARG A 677 -1.31 -2.16 20.22
CA ARG A 677 -1.69 -0.78 20.61
C ARG A 677 -2.64 -0.79 21.81
N HIS A 678 -3.71 -1.56 21.75
CA HIS A 678 -4.74 -1.56 22.80
C HIS A 678 -4.24 -2.22 24.10
N ARG A 679 -3.51 -3.34 24.01
CA ARG A 679 -3.07 -4.11 25.18
C ARG A 679 -2.00 -3.41 26.00
N ILE A 680 -1.01 -2.75 25.38
CA ILE A 680 0.04 -2.02 26.13
C ILE A 680 -0.55 -0.92 27.03
N MET A 681 -1.60 -0.23 26.57
CA MET A 681 -2.30 0.79 27.37
C MET A 681 -3.19 0.17 28.47
N CYS A 682 -3.87 -0.95 28.18
CA CYS A 682 -4.63 -1.69 29.21
C CYS A 682 -3.70 -2.21 30.32
N CYS A 683 -2.50 -2.69 29.99
CA CYS A 683 -1.49 -3.09 30.96
C CYS A 683 -1.03 -1.91 31.83
N LEU A 684 -0.81 -0.73 31.25
CA LEU A 684 -0.42 0.47 32.00
C LEU A 684 -1.52 0.97 32.96
N VAL A 685 -2.79 0.90 32.53
CA VAL A 685 -3.95 1.22 33.39
C VAL A 685 -4.10 0.20 34.51
N TYR A 686 -4.00 -1.10 34.22
CA TYR A 686 -4.05 -2.13 35.27
C TYR A 686 -2.86 -2.02 36.24
N ALA A 687 -1.66 -1.71 35.73
CA ALA A 687 -0.47 -1.54 36.56
C ALA A 687 -0.58 -0.39 37.57
N SER A 688 -1.49 0.57 37.35
CA SER A 688 -1.67 1.77 38.17
C SER A 688 -2.89 1.60 39.13
N PRO A 689 -2.72 1.25 40.41
CA PRO A 689 -3.83 1.04 41.35
C PRO A 689 -4.82 2.21 41.43
N SER A 690 -4.36 3.47 41.27
CA SER A 690 -5.20 4.67 41.29
C SER A 690 -6.23 4.74 40.16
N VAL A 691 -6.05 3.99 39.06
CA VAL A 691 -6.97 3.96 37.91
C VAL A 691 -7.37 2.55 37.47
N ARG A 692 -6.94 1.51 38.18
CA ARG A 692 -7.27 0.09 37.92
C ARG A 692 -8.78 -0.18 37.85
N SER A 693 -9.58 0.60 38.58
CA SER A 693 -11.06 0.55 38.58
C SER A 693 -11.73 0.92 37.25
N LEU A 694 -11.00 1.55 36.32
CA LEU A 694 -11.51 1.84 34.97
C LEU A 694 -11.70 0.58 34.10
N ASN A 695 -11.10 -0.55 34.50
CA ASN A 695 -11.00 -1.80 33.73
C ASN A 695 -10.28 -1.62 32.36
N PRO A 696 -9.98 -2.69 31.62
CA PRO A 696 -9.49 -2.59 30.25
C PRO A 696 -10.50 -1.91 29.32
N ALA A 697 -10.03 -1.24 28.26
CA ALA A 697 -10.90 -0.50 27.36
C ALA A 697 -11.89 -1.43 26.61
N PRO A 698 -13.18 -1.06 26.48
CA PRO A 698 -14.18 -1.89 25.79
C PRO A 698 -14.09 -1.84 24.26
N PHE A 699 -13.45 -0.82 23.67
CA PHE A 699 -13.26 -0.71 22.21
C PHE A 699 -11.83 -0.31 21.84
N TRP A 700 -11.40 -0.70 20.65
CA TRP A 700 -10.06 -0.44 20.11
C TRP A 700 -9.72 1.05 20.00
N ASP A 701 -10.70 1.89 19.65
CA ASP A 701 -10.50 3.30 19.30
C ASP A 701 -10.83 4.30 20.44
N ASN A 702 -11.00 3.80 21.68
CA ASN A 702 -11.22 4.65 22.85
C ASN A 702 -9.94 5.42 23.23
N GLY A 703 -10.10 6.71 23.52
CA GLY A 703 -9.11 7.49 24.27
C GLY A 703 -9.30 7.34 25.77
N LEU A 704 -8.35 7.89 26.54
CA LEU A 704 -8.32 7.86 28.00
C LEU A 704 -8.05 9.27 28.55
N VAL A 705 -8.81 9.70 29.55
CA VAL A 705 -8.57 10.96 30.28
C VAL A 705 -8.33 10.67 31.76
N VAL A 706 -7.18 11.12 32.28
CA VAL A 706 -6.74 10.90 33.66
C VAL A 706 -5.88 12.07 34.17
N LYS A 707 -6.08 12.52 35.42
CA LYS A 707 -5.26 13.52 36.12
C LYS A 707 -4.90 14.77 35.27
N ASN A 708 -5.91 15.36 34.64
CA ASN A 708 -5.82 16.51 33.74
C ASN A 708 -4.91 16.33 32.50
N LYS A 709 -4.76 15.09 32.02
CA LYS A 709 -4.17 14.76 30.71
C LYS A 709 -5.11 13.85 29.93
N SER A 710 -5.07 13.92 28.60
CA SER A 710 -5.71 12.94 27.72
C SER A 710 -4.74 12.23 26.78
N TYR A 711 -5.13 11.03 26.38
CA TYR A 711 -4.36 10.07 25.60
C TYR A 711 -5.26 9.48 24.52
N TRP A 712 -4.83 9.49 23.26
CA TRP A 712 -5.69 9.12 22.13
C TRP A 712 -4.99 8.15 21.17
N PRO A 713 -5.69 7.13 20.65
CA PRO A 713 -5.15 6.28 19.59
C PRO A 713 -4.81 7.11 18.35
N LYS A 714 -3.70 6.79 17.68
CA LYS A 714 -3.16 7.48 16.49
C LYS A 714 -4.10 7.47 15.27
N ARG A 715 -5.14 6.62 15.27
CA ARG A 715 -6.21 6.59 14.26
C ARG A 715 -7.52 7.26 14.68
N SER A 716 -7.62 7.74 15.91
CA SER A 716 -8.74 8.58 16.35
C SER A 716 -8.57 10.02 15.83
N VAL A 717 -9.67 10.75 15.64
CA VAL A 717 -9.61 12.13 15.12
C VAL A 717 -8.82 13.07 16.04
N LEU A 718 -8.97 12.94 17.38
CA LEU A 718 -8.20 13.75 18.32
C LEU A 718 -6.71 13.39 18.31
N GLY A 719 -6.34 12.11 18.22
CA GLY A 719 -4.93 11.73 18.05
C GLY A 719 -4.33 12.34 16.79
N ARG A 720 -5.03 12.24 15.65
CA ARG A 720 -4.58 12.77 14.37
C ARG A 720 -4.46 14.28 14.33
N VAL A 721 -5.44 15.01 14.88
CA VAL A 721 -5.42 16.48 14.90
C VAL A 721 -4.41 17.00 15.94
N LEU A 722 -4.51 16.56 17.20
CA LEU A 722 -3.65 17.06 18.29
C LEU A 722 -2.19 16.63 18.15
N GLY A 723 -1.89 15.62 17.33
CA GLY A 723 -0.51 15.32 16.91
C GLY A 723 0.21 16.46 16.16
N GLY A 724 -0.53 17.47 15.68
CA GLY A 724 0.03 18.73 15.14
C GLY A 724 0.51 19.73 16.20
N LEU A 725 0.31 19.46 17.50
CA LEU A 725 0.87 20.27 18.58
C LEU A 725 2.41 20.08 18.66
N LYS A 726 3.10 20.99 19.35
CA LYS A 726 4.58 20.94 19.50
C LYS A 726 5.09 19.88 20.49
N ASN A 727 4.27 19.51 21.49
CA ASN A 727 4.69 18.70 22.64
C ASN A 727 4.17 17.23 22.72
N PRO A 728 3.26 16.71 21.87
CA PRO A 728 2.74 15.35 22.02
C PRO A 728 3.80 14.34 21.57
N ARG A 729 3.91 13.20 22.24
CA ARG A 729 4.72 12.08 21.79
C ARG A 729 3.84 11.05 21.08
N SER A 730 4.40 10.34 20.10
CA SER A 730 3.78 9.22 19.39
C SER A 730 4.52 7.94 19.75
N VAL A 731 3.87 6.99 20.41
CA VAL A 731 4.50 5.74 20.86
C VAL A 731 3.48 4.60 20.78
N CYS A 732 3.85 3.49 20.14
CA CYS A 732 3.04 2.26 20.06
C CYS A 732 1.56 2.49 19.66
N GLY A 733 1.33 3.33 18.66
CA GLY A 733 0.00 3.70 18.18
C GLY A 733 -0.79 4.67 19.09
N TRP A 734 -0.20 5.21 20.15
CA TRP A 734 -0.81 6.22 21.03
C TRP A 734 -0.17 7.59 20.86
N ILE A 735 -0.98 8.63 21.10
CA ILE A 735 -0.57 10.03 21.07
C ILE A 735 -0.89 10.67 22.42
N GLY A 736 0.14 11.23 23.05
CA GLY A 736 0.02 11.96 24.31
C GLY A 736 1.37 12.30 24.96
N PRO A 737 1.36 12.99 26.11
CA PRO A 737 0.18 13.57 26.73
C PRO A 737 -0.31 14.78 25.92
N VAL A 738 -1.64 14.95 25.87
CA VAL A 738 -2.29 16.19 25.39
C VAL A 738 -3.23 16.71 26.48
N PRO A 739 -3.70 17.97 26.43
CA PRO A 739 -4.60 18.52 27.45
C PRO A 739 -5.87 17.68 27.63
N ALA A 740 -6.47 17.71 28.81
CA ALA A 740 -7.79 17.09 29.03
C ALA A 740 -8.92 17.96 28.46
N PRO A 741 -10.12 17.38 28.23
CA PRO A 741 -11.36 18.13 28.02
C PRO A 741 -11.73 19.00 29.21
N GLU A 742 -12.38 20.13 28.93
CA GLU A 742 -12.77 21.13 29.94
C GLU A 742 -13.94 20.64 30.81
N GLU A 743 -14.78 19.74 30.31
CA GLU A 743 -15.95 19.21 31.01
C GLU A 743 -15.63 18.25 32.18
N GLY A 744 -14.34 18.08 32.54
CA GLY A 744 -13.91 17.26 33.67
C GLY A 744 -14.09 15.74 33.48
N VAL A 745 -14.45 15.28 32.28
CA VAL A 745 -14.71 13.87 31.98
C VAL A 745 -13.45 13.02 32.17
N SER A 746 -13.53 12.00 33.02
CA SER A 746 -12.44 11.06 33.31
C SER A 746 -12.79 9.64 32.91
N GLY A 747 -11.80 8.86 32.46
CA GLY A 747 -11.94 7.46 32.06
C GLY A 747 -11.86 7.24 30.55
N TRP A 748 -12.41 6.12 30.08
CA TRP A 748 -12.41 5.75 28.66
C TRP A 748 -13.46 6.54 27.87
N ILE A 749 -13.05 7.19 26.77
CA ILE A 749 -13.90 8.04 25.95
C ILE A 749 -13.91 7.55 24.50
N ARG A 750 -15.09 7.33 23.94
CA ARG A 750 -15.31 6.96 22.53
C ARG A 750 -15.72 8.18 21.72
N LEU A 751 -15.03 8.44 20.60
CA LEU A 751 -15.33 9.57 19.71
C LEU A 751 -16.22 9.15 18.54
N ASN A 752 -17.23 9.96 18.23
CA ASN A 752 -18.06 9.84 17.03
C ASN A 752 -17.61 10.86 15.97
N ALA A 753 -16.88 10.37 14.98
CA ALA A 753 -16.47 11.11 13.79
C ALA A 753 -16.52 10.18 12.56
N ARG A 754 -17.13 10.63 11.46
CA ARG A 754 -17.31 9.81 10.25
C ARG A 754 -15.96 9.47 9.59
N ARG A 755 -15.83 8.28 8.99
CA ARG A 755 -14.73 7.98 8.06
C ARG A 755 -14.88 8.80 6.77
N VAL A 756 -13.79 8.90 6.02
CA VAL A 756 -13.59 9.85 4.93
C VAL A 756 -12.93 9.07 3.77
N ASP A 757 -13.72 8.77 2.73
CA ASP A 757 -13.70 7.56 1.90
C ASP A 757 -12.79 7.51 0.64
N ILE A 758 -11.48 7.78 0.79
CA ILE A 758 -10.33 7.40 -0.08
C ILE A 758 -10.54 7.11 -1.63
N PRO A 759 -10.18 8.00 -2.63
CA PRO A 759 -10.24 7.74 -4.08
C PRO A 759 -9.16 6.79 -4.60
N VAL A 760 -9.07 6.73 -5.93
CA VAL A 760 -7.99 6.10 -6.67
C VAL A 760 -6.73 7.00 -6.64
N PRO A 761 -5.60 6.53 -6.10
CA PRO A 761 -4.31 7.21 -6.22
C PRO A 761 -3.78 7.11 -7.66
N VAL A 762 -3.01 8.10 -8.10
CA VAL A 762 -2.45 8.19 -9.47
C VAL A 762 -3.58 8.11 -10.51
N SER A 763 -4.54 9.04 -10.42
CA SER A 763 -5.76 9.04 -11.22
C SER A 763 -5.51 9.46 -12.67
N THR A 764 -5.60 8.51 -13.60
CA THR A 764 -5.43 8.75 -15.05
C THR A 764 -6.63 9.44 -15.71
N THR A 765 -7.42 10.21 -14.96
CA THR A 765 -8.64 10.90 -15.43
C THR A 765 -8.38 12.28 -16.01
N GLN A 766 -7.31 12.94 -15.59
CA GLN A 766 -6.84 14.21 -16.16
C GLN A 766 -5.91 13.93 -17.35
N THR A 767 -5.86 14.83 -18.33
CA THR A 767 -4.84 14.74 -19.39
C THR A 767 -3.49 15.25 -18.88
N SER A 768 -2.39 14.73 -19.42
CA SER A 768 -1.02 15.15 -19.04
C SER A 768 -0.80 16.66 -19.16
N LEU A 769 -1.52 17.32 -20.07
CA LEU A 769 -1.45 18.77 -20.32
C LEU A 769 -2.17 19.57 -19.21
N GLN A 770 -3.35 19.13 -18.77
CA GLN A 770 -4.11 19.76 -17.66
C GLN A 770 -3.28 19.80 -16.38
N HIS A 771 -2.57 18.71 -16.06
CA HIS A 771 -1.68 18.65 -14.91
C HIS A 771 -0.49 19.64 -14.97
N LEU A 772 -0.02 20.00 -16.17
CA LEU A 772 1.07 20.96 -16.38
C LEU A 772 0.59 22.43 -16.40
N GLY A 773 -0.72 22.67 -16.26
CA GLY A 773 -1.34 24.00 -16.28
C GLY A 773 -1.91 24.42 -17.64
N PHE A 774 -2.00 23.52 -18.62
CA PHE A 774 -2.67 23.76 -19.91
C PHE A 774 -4.10 23.22 -19.83
N GLY A 775 -5.09 24.10 -19.67
CA GLY A 775 -6.50 23.74 -19.51
C GLY A 775 -7.12 23.01 -20.72
N PRO A 776 -8.44 22.72 -20.68
CA PRO A 776 -9.16 22.52 -21.93
C PRO A 776 -8.92 23.71 -22.87
N LEU A 777 -8.85 23.46 -24.18
CA LEU A 777 -8.44 24.45 -25.18
C LEU A 777 -9.53 25.52 -25.37
N ASP A 778 -9.51 26.57 -24.56
CA ASP A 778 -10.36 27.77 -24.67
C ASP A 778 -9.94 28.68 -25.86
N GLY A 779 -9.56 28.08 -26.99
CA GLY A 779 -9.34 28.72 -28.30
C GLY A 779 -8.15 29.70 -28.42
N THR A 780 -7.51 30.09 -27.33
CA THR A 780 -6.53 31.20 -27.30
C THR A 780 -5.07 30.81 -27.56
N GLU A 781 -4.68 29.55 -27.39
CA GLU A 781 -3.31 29.08 -27.59
C GLU A 781 -3.25 28.01 -28.69
N SER A 782 -2.27 28.12 -29.59
CA SER A 782 -2.05 27.10 -30.62
C SER A 782 -1.33 25.87 -30.07
N PRO A 783 -1.51 24.68 -30.65
CA PRO A 783 -0.80 23.46 -30.23
C PRO A 783 0.72 23.63 -30.25
N GLU A 784 1.25 24.40 -31.21
CA GLU A 784 2.68 24.67 -31.37
C GLU A 784 3.23 25.49 -30.20
N ALA A 785 2.48 26.48 -29.71
CA ALA A 785 2.86 27.27 -28.54
C ALA A 785 2.88 26.43 -27.25
N ILE A 786 1.93 25.50 -27.09
CA ILE A 786 1.92 24.54 -25.98
C ILE A 786 3.14 23.61 -26.06
N VAL A 787 3.44 23.07 -27.25
CA VAL A 787 4.63 22.23 -27.47
C VAL A 787 5.93 22.99 -27.16
N GLN A 788 6.08 24.23 -27.64
CA GLN A 788 7.25 25.08 -27.37
C GLN A 788 7.41 25.38 -25.87
N SER A 789 6.31 25.69 -25.17
CA SER A 789 6.33 25.91 -23.70
C SER A 789 6.74 24.64 -22.92
N ILE A 790 6.46 23.45 -23.45
CA ILE A 790 6.85 22.18 -22.82
C ILE A 790 8.31 21.83 -23.14
N THR A 791 8.79 22.07 -24.36
CA THR A 791 10.15 21.72 -24.81
C THR A 791 11.23 22.67 -24.30
N ASP A 792 10.93 23.93 -23.97
CA ASP A 792 11.91 24.88 -23.43
C ASP A 792 12.42 24.47 -22.03
N PRO A 793 13.72 24.13 -21.86
CA PRO A 793 14.30 23.79 -20.55
C PRO A 793 14.28 24.92 -19.51
N ASN A 794 13.96 26.16 -19.92
CA ASN A 794 13.87 27.34 -19.05
C ASN A 794 12.47 27.54 -18.43
N GLU A 795 11.42 26.89 -18.95
CA GLU A 795 10.09 26.83 -18.29
C GLU A 795 10.08 25.84 -17.10
N TRP A 796 11.08 24.97 -17.01
CA TRP A 796 11.25 23.98 -15.93
C TRP A 796 12.04 24.57 -14.75
N ILE A 797 11.31 25.30 -13.90
CA ILE A 797 11.84 26.07 -12.77
C ILE A 797 11.88 25.28 -11.46
N GLN A 798 12.77 25.66 -10.55
CA GLN A 798 12.64 25.33 -9.13
C GLN A 798 11.60 26.28 -8.51
N ALA A 799 10.38 25.78 -8.32
CA ALA A 799 9.31 26.57 -7.72
C ALA A 799 9.61 26.92 -6.25
N CYS A 800 9.48 28.20 -5.91
CA CYS A 800 9.61 28.66 -4.53
C CYS A 800 8.29 28.41 -3.78
N PRO A 801 8.33 27.87 -2.55
CA PRO A 801 7.14 27.72 -1.72
C PRO A 801 6.59 29.08 -1.27
N PRO A 802 5.35 29.14 -0.74
CA PRO A 802 4.90 30.30 0.03
C PRO A 802 5.92 30.62 1.13
N SER A 803 6.29 31.90 1.24
CA SER A 803 7.25 32.39 2.21
C SER A 803 6.66 33.59 2.96
N ARG A 804 6.98 33.67 4.25
CA ARG A 804 6.41 34.64 5.19
C ARG A 804 7.44 35.72 5.51
N PRO A 805 7.09 37.02 5.50
CA PRO A 805 8.05 38.08 5.81
C PRO A 805 8.54 37.97 7.26
N THR A 806 9.79 38.39 7.52
CA THR A 806 10.48 38.22 8.80
C THR A 806 9.81 38.87 10.01
N ASN A 807 8.86 39.77 9.77
CA ASN A 807 8.19 40.59 10.79
C ASN A 807 6.76 40.09 11.08
N ASP A 808 6.34 38.97 10.47
CA ASP A 808 5.02 38.39 10.69
C ASP A 808 4.93 37.74 12.08
N SER A 809 3.96 38.19 12.87
CA SER A 809 3.72 37.76 14.25
C SER A 809 2.56 36.77 14.38
N SER A 810 1.97 36.30 13.26
CA SER A 810 0.80 35.43 13.32
C SER A 810 1.10 34.13 14.07
N ARG A 811 0.18 33.78 14.96
CA ARG A 811 0.33 32.68 15.91
C ARG A 811 -1.04 32.09 16.21
N SER A 812 -1.07 30.77 16.26
CA SER A 812 -2.23 30.00 16.71
C SER A 812 -1.93 29.36 18.07
N VAL A 813 -2.77 29.63 19.07
CA VAL A 813 -2.67 29.05 20.41
C VAL A 813 -3.86 28.13 20.64
N PHE A 814 -3.60 26.83 20.77
CA PHE A 814 -4.59 25.88 21.23
C PHE A 814 -5.09 26.24 22.64
N LYS A 815 -6.40 26.23 22.86
CA LYS A 815 -7.04 26.55 24.15
C LYS A 815 -7.57 25.30 24.84
N THR A 816 -8.71 24.78 24.40
CA THR A 816 -9.48 23.74 25.11
C THR A 816 -10.04 22.69 24.14
N ILE A 817 -10.25 21.48 24.66
CA ILE A 817 -11.05 20.43 24.02
C ILE A 817 -12.43 20.48 24.68
N HIS A 818 -13.49 20.50 23.88
CA HIS A 818 -14.86 20.28 24.33
C HIS A 818 -15.37 18.92 23.86
N LEU A 819 -16.08 18.21 24.72
CA LEU A 819 -16.72 16.93 24.40
C LEU A 819 -18.24 17.02 24.58
N THR A 820 -18.97 17.12 23.47
CA THR A 820 -20.44 17.05 23.47
C THR A 820 -20.89 15.59 23.40
N GLU A 821 -21.64 15.14 24.41
CA GLU A 821 -22.22 13.80 24.40
C GLU A 821 -23.31 13.69 23.32
N ILE A 822 -23.23 12.64 22.50
CA ILE A 822 -24.26 12.30 21.51
C ILE A 822 -25.10 11.17 22.10
N ALA A 823 -26.43 11.37 22.09
CA ALA A 823 -27.37 10.31 22.43
C ALA A 823 -27.22 9.12 21.47
N SER A 824 -26.57 8.05 21.93
CA SER A 824 -26.37 6.84 21.14
C SER A 824 -27.72 6.21 20.79
N ALA A 825 -27.98 6.00 19.50
CA ALA A 825 -29.15 5.23 19.07
C ALA A 825 -29.08 3.82 19.66
N THR A 826 -30.20 3.33 20.22
CA THR A 826 -30.28 2.05 20.93
C THR A 826 -30.05 0.88 19.97
N ALA A 827 -28.82 0.36 19.93
CA ALA A 827 -28.45 -0.80 19.13
C ALA A 827 -29.04 -2.09 19.74
N THR A 828 -30.23 -2.50 19.29
CA THR A 828 -30.84 -3.78 19.64
C THR A 828 -30.17 -4.94 18.91
N THR A 829 -28.99 -5.36 19.36
CA THR A 829 -28.36 -6.62 18.95
C THR A 829 -28.93 -7.77 19.77
N ALA A 830 -29.66 -8.68 19.13
CA ALA A 830 -30.10 -9.93 19.75
C ALA A 830 -28.94 -10.94 19.79
N GLY A 831 -28.42 -11.24 20.98
CA GLY A 831 -27.39 -12.28 21.17
C GLY A 831 -26.62 -12.18 22.49
N ALA A 832 -26.78 -13.21 23.34
CA ALA A 832 -25.89 -13.62 24.43
C ALA A 832 -25.33 -12.56 25.41
N ASN A 833 -26.01 -12.43 26.56
CA ASN A 833 -25.47 -12.20 27.91
C ASN A 833 -24.05 -11.60 28.04
N THR A 834 -23.92 -10.30 27.78
CA THR A 834 -22.84 -9.47 28.34
C THR A 834 -23.45 -8.20 28.93
N THR A 835 -22.85 -7.64 29.98
CA THR A 835 -23.37 -6.48 30.71
C THR A 835 -23.30 -5.22 29.85
N THR A 836 -24.44 -4.81 29.29
CA THR A 836 -24.56 -3.68 28.36
C THR A 836 -24.42 -2.32 29.05
N SER A 837 -23.19 -1.96 29.42
CA SER A 837 -22.84 -0.56 29.68
C SER A 837 -23.07 0.25 28.40
N THR A 838 -24.06 1.14 28.39
CA THR A 838 -24.34 2.03 27.26
C THR A 838 -23.17 3.00 27.07
N SER A 839 -22.26 2.66 26.15
CA SER A 839 -21.05 3.41 25.89
C SER A 839 -21.35 4.75 25.24
N LYS A 840 -21.46 5.80 26.08
CA LYS A 840 -21.56 7.20 25.65
C LYS A 840 -20.54 7.51 24.54
N GLU A 841 -21.04 8.01 23.42
CA GLU A 841 -20.20 8.55 22.35
C GLU A 841 -20.15 10.07 22.44
N TYR A 842 -19.01 10.66 22.13
CA TYR A 842 -18.80 12.10 22.20
C TYR A 842 -18.33 12.67 20.86
N ARG A 843 -18.76 13.88 20.51
CA ARG A 843 -18.16 14.68 19.44
C ARG A 843 -17.23 15.71 20.05
N ALA A 844 -15.99 15.71 19.55
CA ALA A 844 -14.99 16.66 19.99
C ALA A 844 -15.07 17.96 19.19
N SER A 845 -14.89 19.08 19.86
CA SER A 845 -14.65 20.40 19.26
C SER A 845 -13.41 21.03 19.88
N LEU A 846 -12.65 21.80 19.09
CA LEU A 846 -11.37 22.37 19.51
C LEU A 846 -11.39 23.90 19.38
N ASN A 847 -11.03 24.58 20.47
CA ASN A 847 -10.90 26.03 20.50
C ASN A 847 -9.44 26.47 20.28
N PHE A 848 -9.26 27.47 19.43
CA PHE A 848 -7.98 28.10 19.15
C PHE A 848 -8.10 29.62 19.20
N GLU A 849 -7.07 30.28 19.73
CA GLU A 849 -6.85 31.71 19.50
C GLU A 849 -5.94 31.86 18.28
N VAL A 850 -6.48 32.39 17.19
CA VAL A 850 -5.77 32.65 15.92
C VAL A 850 -5.68 34.16 15.76
N ASN A 851 -4.48 34.72 15.90
CA ASN A 851 -4.23 36.17 15.83
C ASN A 851 -5.12 37.01 16.77
N GLY A 852 -5.46 36.47 17.95
CA GLY A 852 -6.34 37.11 18.94
C GLY A 852 -7.83 36.85 18.74
N SER A 853 -8.26 36.26 17.62
CA SER A 853 -9.65 35.82 17.41
C SER A 853 -9.87 34.40 17.92
N LEU A 854 -11.01 34.13 18.57
CA LEU A 854 -11.36 32.80 19.05
C LEU A 854 -12.09 32.01 17.95
N THR A 855 -11.43 30.97 17.43
CA THR A 855 -11.97 30.10 16.37
C THR A 855 -12.19 28.69 16.89
N CYS A 856 -13.43 28.19 16.80
CA CYS A 856 -13.79 26.82 17.12
C CYS A 856 -13.86 25.94 15.86
N TYR A 857 -13.41 24.69 15.96
CA TYR A 857 -13.55 23.67 14.91
C TYR A 857 -14.19 22.41 15.47
N THR A 858 -15.30 21.98 14.87
CA THR A 858 -16.02 20.76 15.30
C THR A 858 -15.55 19.57 14.47
N LEU A 859 -15.09 18.51 15.14
CA LEU A 859 -14.45 17.37 14.49
C LEU A 859 -15.48 16.34 14.01
N TYR A 860 -16.25 16.70 12.97
CA TYR A 860 -17.28 15.84 12.39
C TYR A 860 -16.74 14.55 11.75
N SER A 861 -15.49 14.59 11.27
CA SER A 861 -14.92 13.55 10.44
C SER A 861 -13.49 13.20 10.86
N ASN A 862 -13.06 11.98 10.55
CA ASN A 862 -11.76 11.44 10.88
C ASN A 862 -10.91 11.30 9.61
N PRO A 863 -10.37 12.41 9.07
CA PRO A 863 -9.36 12.34 8.04
C PRO A 863 -8.08 11.70 8.59
N ILE A 864 -7.12 11.53 7.71
CA ILE A 864 -5.82 10.93 7.91
C ILE A 864 -4.82 11.98 7.30
N PHE A 865 -3.52 11.97 7.63
CA PHE A 865 -2.63 13.12 7.37
C PHE A 865 -1.20 12.71 6.99
N ILE A 866 -0.77 12.99 5.75
CA ILE A 866 0.55 12.58 5.22
C ILE A 866 1.67 13.25 6.01
N TYR A 867 2.82 12.60 6.14
CA TYR A 867 4.10 13.30 6.13
C TYR A 867 4.76 13.17 4.76
N ALA A 868 5.14 14.28 4.13
CA ALA A 868 5.80 14.25 2.83
C ALA A 868 7.17 13.53 2.95
N PRO A 869 7.42 12.42 2.22
CA PRO A 869 8.70 11.72 2.32
C PRO A 869 9.88 12.65 1.99
N PRO A 870 11.04 12.46 2.62
CA PRO A 870 12.24 13.24 2.31
C PRO A 870 12.66 13.03 0.86
N CYS A 871 13.08 14.10 0.18
CA CYS A 871 13.64 14.00 -1.17
C CYS A 871 15.16 14.17 -1.15
N VAL A 872 15.82 13.78 -2.25
CA VAL A 872 17.26 13.92 -2.44
C VAL A 872 17.51 15.03 -3.46
N GLY A 873 17.93 16.21 -2.99
CA GLY A 873 18.12 17.41 -3.81
C GLY A 873 16.85 18.25 -4.01
N THR A 874 16.93 19.21 -4.93
CA THR A 874 15.89 20.18 -5.26
C THR A 874 15.41 19.98 -6.70
N HIS A 875 14.10 19.89 -6.91
CA HIS A 875 13.53 19.38 -8.17
C HIS A 875 12.66 20.40 -8.89
N THR A 876 12.64 20.30 -10.23
CA THR A 876 11.99 21.26 -11.13
C THR A 876 10.57 20.85 -11.51
N MET A 877 9.70 21.86 -11.67
CA MET A 877 8.35 21.74 -12.23
C MET A 877 8.13 22.78 -13.32
N HIS A 878 7.09 22.60 -14.13
CA HIS A 878 6.72 23.55 -15.18
C HIS A 878 6.18 24.86 -14.57
N ARG A 879 6.56 26.02 -15.12
CA ARG A 879 6.21 27.36 -14.59
C ARG A 879 4.70 27.57 -14.43
N ARG A 880 3.90 27.15 -15.42
CA ARG A 880 2.42 27.25 -15.36
C ARG A 880 1.83 26.37 -14.26
N GLN A 881 2.40 25.19 -14.04
CA GLN A 881 2.01 24.29 -12.94
C GLN A 881 2.30 24.94 -11.58
N ALA A 882 3.48 25.57 -11.42
CA ALA A 882 3.83 26.32 -10.21
C ALA A 882 2.84 27.46 -9.93
N GLN A 883 2.49 28.24 -10.95
CA GLN A 883 1.52 29.33 -10.84
C GLN A 883 0.12 28.84 -10.42
N ASN A 884 -0.36 27.74 -11.00
CA ASN A 884 -1.66 27.15 -10.67
C ASN A 884 -1.73 26.55 -9.25
N TYR A 885 -0.60 26.06 -8.72
CA TYR A 885 -0.53 25.61 -7.32
C TYR A 885 -0.38 26.77 -6.33
N LEU A 886 0.32 27.85 -6.72
CA LEU A 886 0.52 29.03 -5.88
C LEU A 886 -0.68 29.98 -5.84
N SER A 887 -1.59 29.95 -6.82
CA SER A 887 -2.86 30.70 -6.78
C SER A 887 -3.85 30.18 -5.73
N ASN A 888 -3.71 28.92 -5.29
CA ASN A 888 -4.58 28.25 -4.34
C ASN A 888 -3.96 28.17 -2.91
N VAL A 889 -3.15 29.15 -2.53
CA VAL A 889 -2.57 29.28 -1.19
C VAL A 889 -3.52 30.00 -0.24
N VAL A 890 -3.82 29.39 0.91
CA VAL A 890 -4.72 29.90 1.96
C VAL A 890 -3.95 30.00 3.28
N ARG A 891 -4.07 31.12 4.01
CA ARG A 891 -3.48 31.27 5.35
C ARG A 891 -4.39 30.72 6.43
N VAL A 892 -3.82 30.26 7.54
CA VAL A 892 -4.59 29.72 8.68
C VAL A 892 -5.52 30.74 9.35
N SER A 893 -5.28 32.05 9.21
CA SER A 893 -6.22 33.10 9.62
C SER A 893 -7.54 33.05 8.86
N ASP A 894 -7.47 32.84 7.55
CA ASP A 894 -8.59 33.00 6.61
C ASP A 894 -9.29 31.65 6.35
N LEU A 895 -8.65 30.56 6.80
CA LEU A 895 -9.01 29.17 6.54
C LEU A 895 -10.42 28.80 7.01
N LYS A 896 -10.95 29.41 8.08
CA LYS A 896 -12.31 29.12 8.57
C LYS A 896 -13.38 29.47 7.53
N GLU A 897 -13.19 30.58 6.82
CA GLU A 897 -14.11 31.10 5.80
C GLU A 897 -13.83 30.55 4.40
N ALA A 898 -12.63 29.98 4.16
CA ALA A 898 -12.25 29.43 2.87
C ALA A 898 -13.19 28.32 2.36
N TYR A 899 -13.59 28.42 1.08
CA TYR A 899 -14.36 27.40 0.35
C TYR A 899 -13.57 26.91 -0.87
N ALA A 900 -12.49 26.18 -0.62
CA ALA A 900 -11.63 25.65 -1.68
C ALA A 900 -12.24 24.39 -2.33
N PRO A 901 -12.29 24.29 -3.67
CA PRO A 901 -12.90 23.16 -4.38
C PRO A 901 -12.19 21.84 -4.09
N SER A 902 -12.87 20.71 -4.35
CA SER A 902 -12.35 19.36 -4.10
C SER A 902 -11.28 18.94 -5.10
N ASP A 903 -11.37 19.44 -6.34
CA ASP A 903 -10.61 18.91 -7.48
C ASP A 903 -9.31 19.67 -7.77
N ALA A 904 -9.08 20.81 -7.09
CA ALA A 904 -7.85 21.60 -7.16
C ALA A 904 -7.01 21.43 -5.89
N LEU A 905 -5.68 21.49 -6.04
CA LEU A 905 -4.74 21.41 -4.92
C LEU A 905 -4.76 22.70 -4.10
N VAL A 906 -5.15 22.57 -2.83
CA VAL A 906 -5.14 23.66 -1.85
C VAL A 906 -3.83 23.64 -1.06
N ILE A 907 -3.15 24.78 -0.91
CA ILE A 907 -1.94 24.86 -0.08
C ILE A 907 -2.24 25.70 1.15
N ILE A 908 -2.17 25.12 2.34
CA ILE A 908 -2.38 25.82 3.60
C ILE A 908 -1.01 26.31 4.11
N ASP A 909 -0.79 27.63 4.12
CA ASP A 909 0.36 28.24 4.79
C ASP A 909 0.17 28.15 6.30
N ALA A 910 0.92 27.25 6.92
CA ALA A 910 0.95 26.97 8.36
C ALA A 910 2.37 27.17 8.94
N LEU A 911 3.13 28.12 8.38
CA LEU A 911 4.51 28.42 8.81
C LEU A 911 4.59 29.08 10.21
N GLY A 912 3.48 29.57 10.76
CA GLY A 912 3.41 30.21 12.07
C GLY A 912 3.28 29.23 13.23
N GLN A 913 3.64 29.68 14.43
CA GLN A 913 3.67 28.80 15.59
C GLN A 913 2.26 28.30 15.94
N GLY A 914 2.08 26.96 15.90
CA GLY A 914 0.83 26.28 16.24
C GLY A 914 -0.22 26.26 15.13
N GLU A 915 0.08 26.76 13.93
CA GLU A 915 -0.89 26.82 12.83
C GLU A 915 -1.22 25.43 12.24
N GLU A 916 -0.29 24.47 12.30
CA GLU A 916 -0.49 23.12 11.76
C GLU A 916 -1.65 22.36 12.43
N VAL A 917 -1.84 22.47 13.75
CA VAL A 917 -2.97 21.83 14.44
C VAL A 917 -4.31 22.46 14.07
N VAL A 918 -4.34 23.76 13.73
CA VAL A 918 -5.54 24.43 13.21
C VAL A 918 -5.86 23.93 11.80
N ALA A 919 -4.85 23.80 10.94
CA ALA A 919 -5.02 23.24 9.61
C ALA A 919 -5.54 21.79 9.63
N ARG A 920 -5.00 20.95 10.53
CA ARG A 920 -5.53 19.60 10.79
C ARG A 920 -6.98 19.64 11.32
N ALA A 921 -7.33 20.58 12.19
CA ALA A 921 -8.70 20.71 12.72
C ALA A 921 -9.71 21.13 11.63
N TRP A 922 -9.35 22.07 10.76
CA TRP A 922 -10.15 22.44 9.58
C TRP A 922 -10.37 21.26 8.64
N CYS A 923 -9.33 20.47 8.36
CA CYS A 923 -9.43 19.24 7.59
C CYS A 923 -10.46 18.26 8.17
N ALA A 924 -10.47 18.09 9.50
CA ALA A 924 -11.40 17.22 10.21
C ALA A 924 -12.85 17.75 10.31
N GLU A 925 -13.03 19.08 10.24
CA GLU A 925 -14.34 19.70 10.10
C GLU A 925 -14.87 19.58 8.67
N ARG A 926 -14.05 19.88 7.66
CA ARG A 926 -14.42 19.92 6.23
C ARG A 926 -14.38 18.55 5.52
N ALA A 927 -14.02 17.47 6.20
CA ALA A 927 -13.81 16.13 5.62
C ALA A 927 -12.82 16.14 4.42
N ARG A 928 -11.69 16.82 4.61
CA ARG A 928 -10.55 16.86 3.68
C ARG A 928 -9.34 16.22 4.35
N HIS A 929 -8.58 15.45 3.60
CA HIS A 929 -7.27 14.94 3.99
C HIS A 929 -6.18 15.85 3.42
N ALA A 930 -4.94 15.73 3.91
CA ALA A 930 -3.86 16.63 3.48
C ALA A 930 -2.47 16.00 3.50
N VAL A 931 -1.59 16.46 2.61
CA VAL A 931 -0.15 16.36 2.84
C VAL A 931 0.23 17.23 4.04
N ILE A 932 1.10 16.78 4.94
CA ILE A 932 1.85 17.66 5.84
C ILE A 932 3.32 17.59 5.46
N ARG A 933 3.93 18.75 5.22
CA ARG A 933 5.38 18.89 5.06
C ARG A 933 5.89 19.75 6.22
N ARG A 934 6.93 19.29 6.91
CA ARG A 934 7.63 20.00 8.00
C ARG A 934 9.16 19.80 7.85
N ASP A 935 9.97 20.57 8.56
CA ASP A 935 11.40 20.36 8.81
C ASP A 935 12.31 20.39 7.56
N GLY A 936 11.84 20.96 6.45
CA GLY A 936 12.67 21.16 5.25
C GLY A 936 12.84 19.94 4.34
N GLU A 937 12.64 18.71 4.85
CA GLU A 937 13.17 17.48 4.22
C GLU A 937 12.56 17.13 2.85
N CYS A 938 11.35 17.60 2.56
CA CYS A 938 10.70 17.47 1.26
C CYS A 938 10.64 18.83 0.55
N CYS A 939 11.09 18.88 -0.70
CA CYS A 939 11.02 20.06 -1.55
C CYS A 939 9.57 20.34 -1.99
N PHE A 940 9.27 21.60 -2.37
CA PHE A 940 7.93 22.02 -2.77
C PHE A 940 7.37 21.14 -3.88
N THR A 941 8.16 20.91 -4.94
CA THR A 941 7.81 20.06 -6.10
C THR A 941 7.38 18.65 -5.72
N CYS A 942 8.12 17.98 -4.83
CA CYS A 942 7.76 16.64 -4.37
C CYS A 942 6.52 16.67 -3.47
N ALA A 943 6.40 17.66 -2.57
CA ALA A 943 5.25 17.78 -1.68
C ALA A 943 3.93 18.06 -2.44
N THR A 944 3.95 18.95 -3.45
CA THR A 944 2.79 19.19 -4.32
C THR A 944 2.48 18.00 -5.22
N GLY A 945 3.52 17.34 -5.77
CA GLY A 945 3.35 16.14 -6.60
C GLY A 945 2.73 14.97 -5.84
N VAL A 946 3.13 14.75 -4.59
CA VAL A 946 2.51 13.75 -3.70
C VAL A 946 1.07 14.15 -3.33
N ALA A 947 0.76 15.44 -3.20
CA ALA A 947 -0.60 15.92 -2.88
C ALA A 947 -1.60 15.77 -4.03
N ALA A 948 -1.16 16.01 -5.27
CA ALA A 948 -2.01 16.10 -6.46
C ALA A 948 -2.60 14.75 -6.90
N GLY A 949 -3.80 14.79 -7.51
CA GLY A 949 -4.52 13.58 -7.96
C GLY A 949 -3.90 12.81 -9.13
N TYR A 950 -3.18 13.48 -10.04
CA TYR A 950 -2.65 12.85 -11.25
C TYR A 950 -1.30 12.14 -11.02
N THR A 951 -0.33 12.82 -10.40
CA THR A 951 1.04 12.30 -10.17
C THR A 951 1.26 11.66 -8.80
N GLY A 952 0.32 11.83 -7.88
CA GLY A 952 0.46 11.42 -6.49
C GLY A 952 -0.79 10.79 -5.95
N LEU A 953 -1.24 11.30 -4.82
CA LEU A 953 -2.21 10.64 -3.97
C LEU A 953 -3.62 11.17 -4.18
N GLY A 954 -3.81 12.48 -4.45
CA GLY A 954 -5.15 13.06 -4.61
C GLY A 954 -5.85 13.42 -3.32
N VAL A 955 -5.09 13.77 -2.27
CA VAL A 955 -5.63 14.54 -1.12
C VAL A 955 -6.15 15.91 -1.57
N ASN A 956 -5.51 16.49 -2.60
CA ASN A 956 -5.75 17.85 -3.06
C ASN A 956 -5.67 18.91 -1.94
N VAL A 957 -4.92 18.65 -0.87
CA VAL A 957 -4.54 19.62 0.17
C VAL A 957 -3.09 19.38 0.58
N LEU A 958 -2.32 20.44 0.82
CA LEU A 958 -0.95 20.44 1.33
C LEU A 958 -0.83 21.47 2.47
N ILE A 959 -0.72 20.99 3.70
CA ILE A 959 -0.32 21.77 4.87
C ILE A 959 1.19 21.99 4.81
N TRP A 960 1.58 23.23 4.54
CA TRP A 960 2.97 23.67 4.47
C TRP A 960 3.40 24.21 5.84
N SER A 961 3.92 23.31 6.66
CA SER A 961 4.39 23.57 8.02
C SER A 961 5.88 23.93 8.03
N ARG A 962 6.32 24.56 9.13
CA ARG A 962 7.71 24.90 9.40
C ARG A 962 8.43 23.73 10.05
#